data_AF-A0A6L6JCY9-F1
#
_entry.id   AF-A0A6L6JCY9-F1
#
_cell.length_a   1.000
_cell.length_b   1.000
_cell.length_c   1.000
_cell.angle_alpha   90.00
_cell.angle_beta   90.00
_cell.angle_gamma   90.00
#
_symmetry.space_group_name_H-M   'P 1'
#
loop_
_entity.id
_entity.type
_entity.pdbx_description
1 polymer ?
#
loop_
_entity_poly.entity_id
_entity_poly.type
_entity_poly.pdbx_seq_one_letter_code
_entity_poly.pdbx_strand_id
1 'polypeptide(L)'
;MVCSDLAFASEMAGWNTVSFATEYASVVNDPDQITTLDGHRLPSTTRGFVVQKLSNRADSLSEADRSNLPNRQRAKELAVVSDPLTGNLARDASGRLLMIELPDKSTPRAGLNKMVSWRSGAGLSIAHGGTTTDILDALSGSFPEVNVLRLDFNAATARSPEAARSWADFARAAAARGYRLIVQNSDGELAGGFVSGQNPKLRILPASELGPADALEQPDGSWKINRVREDWRIMLDWFRLPENTAILDAIAGWELINEPIAYGKGPRAGKIYSQHIADLIGSLDWQGKRLLVGGLGASAQFGDLDQALIRQAAGDALIWSVHMYPQWVAAAFPDSQRRIFDKQICARIGMLREPGDDILITESQLYTASGSLSPSGKTKRSLSSFNMARVLPWFADQGIGWTWWPPTGRGSDLLQWQGARDGYSVELESAAFAHWGWSRKLDQTPSAEAWGTDGNDALAVSPSASPDQDRLTNNVGNPHGLVFGMQGNDSIAGHAGPDLLYGGPDNDSIQGQDGDDWLFGDRGDDSLDGGAGNDVLIDPEGRNSISGGAGNDHLEGMGSLDGGVGADTLIAAVGGATTLSGGAGPDRFLPNTSGEVTITDFAQGEDRFDWSMMGRTFRCKLDVRIEGNDAILGWLDLSVRLTGVETPDQAVLDLGGNCPPIRF
;
A
#
# COMPACT_ATOMS: atom_id res chain seq x y z
N MET A 1 20.48 14.47 -10.45
CA MET A 1 19.38 15.42 -10.65
C MET A 1 19.90 16.85 -10.73
N VAL A 2 19.43 17.61 -11.71
CA VAL A 2 19.67 19.05 -11.80
C VAL A 2 18.45 19.75 -11.18
N CYS A 3 18.63 20.55 -10.12
CA CYS A 3 17.49 21.11 -9.37
C CYS A 3 16.77 22.28 -10.05
N SER A 4 17.33 22.84 -11.12
CA SER A 4 16.70 23.94 -11.87
C SER A 4 15.65 23.49 -12.87
N ASP A 5 15.74 22.23 -13.33
CA ASP A 5 14.84 21.60 -14.29
C ASP A 5 14.23 20.28 -13.76
N LEU A 6 14.69 19.81 -12.59
CA LEU A 6 14.35 18.53 -11.99
C LEU A 6 14.51 17.36 -12.96
N ALA A 7 15.51 17.44 -13.84
CA ALA A 7 15.85 16.34 -14.73
C ALA A 7 16.67 15.27 -14.00
N PHE A 8 16.24 14.02 -14.14
CA PHE A 8 16.85 12.82 -13.59
C PHE A 8 16.50 11.60 -14.46
N ALA A 9 17.39 10.62 -14.50
CA ALA A 9 17.17 9.38 -15.24
C ALA A 9 17.55 8.21 -14.34
N SER A 10 16.59 7.34 -14.08
CA SER A 10 16.71 6.09 -13.33
C SER A 10 16.10 4.97 -14.16
N GLU A 11 16.57 3.74 -13.96
CA GLU A 11 16.10 2.55 -14.68
C GLU A 11 15.01 1.79 -13.92
N MET A 12 14.41 2.45 -12.93
CA MET A 12 13.37 1.90 -12.06
C MET A 12 11.96 2.14 -12.60
N ALA A 13 11.82 2.68 -13.82
CA ALA A 13 10.54 2.75 -14.53
C ALA A 13 9.90 1.35 -14.57
N GLY A 14 8.62 1.26 -14.20
CA GLY A 14 7.89 0.00 -14.15
C GLY A 14 8.22 -0.90 -12.94
N TRP A 15 8.93 -0.41 -11.92
CA TRP A 15 8.93 -1.04 -10.59
C TRP A 15 7.74 -0.55 -9.77
N ASN A 16 6.57 -1.11 -10.08
CA ASN A 16 5.31 -0.75 -9.45
C ASN A 16 5.13 -1.59 -8.20
N THR A 17 5.42 -0.96 -7.08
CA THR A 17 5.62 -1.68 -5.85
C THR A 17 4.46 -1.48 -4.90
N VAL A 18 3.97 -2.56 -4.30
CA VAL A 18 3.07 -2.48 -3.15
C VAL A 18 3.77 -3.09 -1.96
N SER A 19 3.74 -2.38 -0.83
CA SER A 19 4.41 -2.83 0.37
C SER A 19 3.45 -3.51 1.32
N PHE A 20 3.71 -4.77 1.65
CA PHE A 20 2.93 -5.51 2.63
C PHE A 20 3.61 -5.46 4.00
N ALA A 21 2.90 -4.84 4.94
CA ALA A 21 3.28 -4.75 6.35
C ALA A 21 2.79 -5.99 7.13
N THR A 22 3.53 -6.41 8.16
CA THR A 22 2.97 -7.33 9.18
C THR A 22 2.06 -6.59 10.17
N GLU A 23 1.33 -7.33 11.01
CA GLU A 23 0.39 -6.76 11.98
C GLU A 23 1.05 -5.73 12.92
N TYR A 24 0.35 -4.62 13.19
CA TYR A 24 0.75 -3.68 14.24
C TYR A 24 0.62 -4.30 15.63
N ALA A 25 1.75 -4.70 16.20
CA ALA A 25 1.83 -5.19 17.57
C ALA A 25 2.09 -4.04 18.56
N SER A 26 1.56 -4.17 19.78
CA SER A 26 2.11 -3.42 20.91
C SER A 26 3.33 -4.16 21.44
N VAL A 27 4.48 -3.50 21.54
CA VAL A 27 5.74 -4.14 21.95
C VAL A 27 6.29 -3.47 23.21
N VAL A 28 6.87 -4.29 24.09
CA VAL A 28 7.62 -3.85 25.26
C VAL A 28 8.96 -3.27 24.79
N ASN A 29 9.06 -1.95 24.77
CA ASN A 29 10.27 -1.24 24.38
C ASN A 29 11.19 -0.96 25.57
N ASP A 30 10.63 -0.53 26.72
CA ASP A 30 11.39 -0.29 27.94
C ASP A 30 10.71 -0.98 29.13
N PRO A 31 11.12 -2.22 29.47
CA PRO A 31 10.51 -3.01 30.54
C PRO A 31 10.47 -2.30 31.89
N ASP A 32 11.49 -1.47 32.19
CA ASP A 32 11.62 -0.78 33.48
C ASP A 32 10.55 0.28 33.74
N GLN A 33 9.90 0.75 32.67
CA GLN A 33 8.81 1.74 32.74
C GLN A 33 7.43 1.08 32.84
N ILE A 34 7.36 -0.25 32.74
CA ILE A 34 6.09 -0.99 32.75
C ILE A 34 5.97 -1.76 34.06
N THR A 35 4.91 -1.43 34.80
CA THR A 35 4.52 -2.16 36.00
C THR A 35 3.48 -3.21 35.67
N THR A 36 3.73 -4.44 36.12
CA THR A 36 2.75 -5.54 36.13
C THR A 36 1.60 -5.22 37.07
N LEU A 37 0.49 -5.96 36.92
CA LEU A 37 -0.67 -5.81 37.78
C LEU A 37 -0.34 -6.01 39.27
N ASP A 38 0.67 -6.85 39.56
CA ASP A 38 1.13 -7.14 40.92
C ASP A 38 2.12 -6.09 41.48
N GLY A 39 2.37 -5.00 40.75
CA GLY A 39 3.20 -3.90 41.21
C GLY A 39 4.71 -4.06 40.95
N HIS A 40 5.13 -5.09 40.21
CA HIS A 40 6.53 -5.32 39.87
C HIS A 40 6.88 -4.77 38.48
N ARG A 41 8.14 -4.41 38.24
CA ARG A 41 8.62 -4.04 36.90
C ARG A 41 8.72 -5.28 36.01
N LEU A 42 8.53 -5.11 34.71
CA LEU A 42 8.81 -6.19 33.77
C LEU A 42 10.31 -6.55 33.77
N PRO A 43 10.68 -7.84 33.65
CA PRO A 43 12.07 -8.24 33.49
C PRO A 43 12.69 -7.62 32.24
N SER A 44 13.97 -7.24 32.29
CA SER A 44 14.69 -6.67 31.14
C SER A 44 14.70 -7.58 29.91
N THR A 45 14.63 -8.90 30.11
CA THR A 45 14.51 -9.93 29.07
C THR A 45 13.22 -9.85 28.25
N THR A 46 12.20 -9.16 28.75
CA THR A 46 10.94 -8.96 28.02
C THR A 46 10.99 -7.82 27.01
N ARG A 47 12.13 -7.12 26.88
CA ARG A 47 12.31 -6.12 25.82
C ARG A 47 12.14 -6.80 24.45
N GLY A 48 11.26 -6.25 23.61
CA GLY A 48 10.85 -6.82 22.34
C GLY A 48 9.61 -7.73 22.42
N PHE A 49 9.09 -8.02 23.62
CA PHE A 49 7.94 -8.91 23.76
C PHE A 49 6.63 -8.23 23.33
N VAL A 50 5.68 -9.01 22.82
CA VAL A 50 4.40 -8.50 22.33
C VAL A 50 3.36 -8.48 23.44
N VAL A 51 2.63 -7.38 23.52
CA VAL A 51 1.50 -7.15 24.42
C VAL A 51 0.20 -7.48 23.71
N GLN A 52 -0.50 -8.50 24.23
CA GLN A 52 -1.73 -9.02 23.63
C GLN A 52 -2.91 -8.81 24.57
N LYS A 53 -4.04 -8.31 24.03
CA LYS A 53 -5.26 -8.11 24.82
C LYS A 53 -5.79 -9.44 25.35
N LEU A 54 -6.09 -9.49 26.64
CA LEU A 54 -6.60 -10.69 27.29
C LEU A 54 -7.96 -11.11 26.74
N SER A 55 -8.83 -10.16 26.35
CA SER A 55 -10.11 -10.44 25.72
C SER A 55 -10.02 -11.31 24.46
N ASN A 56 -8.88 -11.26 23.75
CA ASN A 56 -8.66 -12.00 22.52
C ASN A 56 -8.03 -13.39 22.78
N ARG A 57 -7.60 -13.66 24.02
CA ARG A 57 -6.84 -14.87 24.41
C ARG A 57 -7.39 -15.55 25.66
N ALA A 58 -8.44 -15.04 26.29
CA ALA A 58 -8.98 -15.56 27.54
C ALA A 58 -9.31 -17.07 27.46
N ASP A 59 -9.79 -17.52 26.30
CA ASP A 59 -10.13 -18.91 26.05
C ASP A 59 -8.90 -19.80 25.76
N SER A 60 -7.79 -19.21 25.30
CA SER A 60 -6.51 -19.89 25.06
C SER A 60 -5.66 -20.07 26.32
N LEU A 61 -6.03 -19.43 27.44
CA LEU A 61 -5.34 -19.60 28.71
C LEU A 61 -5.63 -20.96 29.32
N SER A 62 -4.66 -21.51 30.05
CA SER A 62 -4.87 -22.71 30.88
C SER A 62 -5.91 -22.43 31.97
N GLU A 63 -6.53 -23.47 32.50
CA GLU A 63 -7.52 -23.32 33.59
C GLU A 63 -6.92 -22.66 34.84
N ALA A 64 -5.67 -22.99 35.16
CA ALA A 64 -4.90 -22.38 36.26
C ALA A 64 -4.62 -20.89 36.02
N ASP A 65 -4.31 -20.49 34.78
CA ASP A 65 -4.10 -19.09 34.45
C ASP A 65 -5.42 -18.30 34.47
N ARG A 66 -6.54 -18.91 34.04
CA ARG A 66 -7.87 -18.28 34.10
C ARG A 66 -8.34 -18.05 35.53
N SER A 67 -8.05 -18.96 36.46
CA SER A 67 -8.42 -18.79 37.87
C SER A 67 -7.67 -17.65 38.55
N ASN A 68 -6.53 -17.22 38.00
CA ASN A 68 -5.71 -16.12 38.51
C ASN A 68 -6.09 -14.77 37.90
N LEU A 69 -7.09 -14.71 37.01
CA LEU A 69 -7.53 -13.45 36.42
C LEU A 69 -8.36 -12.63 37.43
N PRO A 70 -8.09 -11.31 37.56
CA PRO A 70 -9.03 -10.42 38.20
C PRO A 70 -10.37 -10.50 37.45
N ASN A 71 -11.49 -10.54 38.18
CA ASN A 71 -12.88 -10.62 37.68
C ASN A 71 -13.06 -10.34 36.17
N ARG A 72 -13.72 -11.25 35.43
CA ARG A 72 -13.91 -11.22 33.96
C ARG A 72 -14.30 -9.86 33.37
N GLN A 73 -14.95 -8.97 34.13
CA GLN A 73 -15.26 -7.60 33.69
C GLN A 73 -14.02 -6.72 33.46
N ARG A 74 -12.92 -6.88 34.22
CA ARG A 74 -11.64 -6.17 34.01
C ARG A 74 -10.75 -6.79 32.93
N ALA A 75 -11.04 -8.00 32.45
CA ALA A 75 -10.22 -8.66 31.43
C ALA A 75 -10.12 -7.85 30.11
N LYS A 76 -11.09 -6.97 29.82
CA LYS A 76 -11.05 -6.06 28.66
C LYS A 76 -10.01 -4.94 28.79
N GLU A 77 -9.54 -4.69 30.01
CA GLU A 77 -8.56 -3.67 30.38
C GLU A 77 -7.17 -4.28 30.62
N LEU A 78 -6.99 -5.58 30.40
CA LEU A 78 -5.74 -6.29 30.70
C LEU A 78 -5.09 -6.85 29.45
N ALA A 79 -3.77 -6.95 29.51
CA ALA A 79 -2.95 -7.61 28.51
C ALA A 79 -1.97 -8.57 29.15
N VAL A 80 -1.58 -9.58 28.38
CA VAL A 80 -0.45 -10.46 28.68
C VAL A 80 0.73 -10.08 27.79
N VAL A 81 1.93 -10.25 28.34
CA VAL A 81 3.18 -10.16 27.60
C VAL A 81 3.53 -11.54 27.07
N SER A 82 3.96 -11.64 25.82
CA SER A 82 4.26 -12.90 25.14
C SER A 82 5.56 -12.80 24.36
N ASP A 83 6.31 -13.90 24.36
CA ASP A 83 7.48 -14.04 23.52
C ASP A 83 7.04 -14.09 22.05
N PRO A 84 7.48 -13.14 21.23
CA PRO A 84 7.09 -13.07 19.83
C PRO A 84 7.56 -14.26 19.00
N LEU A 85 8.67 -14.92 19.37
CA LEU A 85 9.27 -15.99 18.58
C LEU A 85 8.53 -17.30 18.75
N THR A 86 8.14 -17.59 19.99
CA THR A 86 7.54 -18.85 20.40
C THR A 86 6.03 -18.78 20.63
N GLY A 87 5.47 -17.56 20.72
CA GLY A 87 4.07 -17.33 21.11
C GLY A 87 3.78 -17.65 22.59
N ASN A 88 4.79 -18.06 23.36
CA ASN A 88 4.64 -18.42 24.77
C ASN A 88 4.36 -17.18 25.62
N LEU A 89 3.46 -17.32 26.59
CA LEU A 89 3.18 -16.23 27.52
C LEU A 89 4.34 -16.05 28.50
N ALA A 90 4.76 -14.80 28.67
CA ALA A 90 5.83 -14.45 29.58
C ALA A 90 5.37 -14.61 31.04
N ARG A 91 6.27 -15.14 31.86
CA ARG A 91 6.01 -15.45 33.28
C ARG A 91 7.09 -14.85 34.16
N ASP A 92 6.73 -14.54 35.40
CA ASP A 92 7.70 -14.19 36.44
C ASP A 92 8.47 -15.45 36.92
N ALA A 93 9.44 -15.25 37.82
CA ALA A 93 10.23 -16.34 38.38
C ALA A 93 9.41 -17.38 39.19
N SER A 94 8.17 -17.05 39.57
CA SER A 94 7.25 -17.96 40.25
C SER A 94 6.33 -18.72 39.29
N GLY A 95 6.43 -18.46 37.99
CA GLY A 95 5.59 -19.07 36.96
C GLY A 95 4.25 -18.35 36.74
N ARG A 96 4.01 -17.19 37.35
CA ARG A 96 2.78 -16.41 37.16
C ARG A 96 2.88 -15.56 35.90
N LEU A 97 1.76 -15.40 35.19
CA LEU A 97 1.72 -14.61 33.96
C LEU A 97 2.08 -13.14 34.21
N LEU A 98 2.92 -12.58 33.35
CA LEU A 98 3.18 -11.15 33.33
C LEU A 98 2.00 -10.43 32.68
N MET A 99 1.10 -9.93 33.54
CA MET A 99 -0.07 -9.15 33.15
C MET A 99 0.16 -7.66 33.38
N ILE A 100 -0.33 -6.84 32.46
CA ILE A 100 -0.28 -5.38 32.55
C ILE A 100 -1.65 -4.79 32.25
N GLU A 101 -1.94 -3.60 32.79
CA GLU A 101 -3.11 -2.83 32.35
C GLU A 101 -2.92 -2.33 30.91
N LEU A 102 -3.95 -2.47 30.07
CA LEU A 102 -3.96 -1.89 28.73
C LEU A 102 -4.01 -0.37 28.87
N PRO A 103 -3.18 0.37 28.11
CA PRO A 103 -3.38 1.81 28.01
C PRO A 103 -4.76 2.11 27.41
N ASP A 104 -5.38 3.19 27.88
CA ASP A 104 -6.50 3.79 27.16
C ASP A 104 -6.04 4.14 25.73
N LYS A 105 -6.93 3.97 24.74
CA LYS A 105 -6.63 4.18 23.32
C LYS A 105 -6.09 5.58 23.02
N SER A 106 -6.38 6.54 23.91
CA SER A 106 -6.02 7.96 23.78
C SER A 106 -4.65 8.32 24.38
N THR A 107 -4.04 7.46 25.20
CA THR A 107 -2.90 7.84 26.04
C THR A 107 -1.66 6.95 25.82
N PRO A 108 -0.55 7.52 25.30
CA PRO A 108 0.78 6.90 25.30
C PRO A 108 1.17 6.31 26.66
N ARG A 109 1.62 5.05 26.72
CA ARG A 109 2.19 4.46 27.94
C ARG A 109 3.70 4.34 27.82
N ALA A 110 4.41 4.93 28.78
CA ALA A 110 5.87 4.81 28.86
C ALA A 110 6.28 3.32 28.85
N GLY A 111 7.30 3.00 28.06
CA GLY A 111 7.80 1.63 27.88
C GLY A 111 7.07 0.78 26.85
N LEU A 112 5.90 1.18 26.35
CA LEU A 112 5.19 0.48 25.27
C LEU A 112 5.20 1.28 23.96
N ASN A 113 5.38 0.57 22.85
CA ASN A 113 5.30 1.14 21.50
C ASN A 113 4.25 0.42 20.64
N LYS A 114 3.73 1.11 19.61
CA LYS A 114 2.88 0.54 18.54
C LYS A 114 3.71 0.44 17.27
N MET A 115 3.86 -0.75 16.71
CA MET A 115 4.86 -0.98 15.68
C MET A 115 4.45 -2.06 14.70
N VAL A 116 4.80 -1.85 13.43
CA VAL A 116 4.82 -2.88 12.38
C VAL A 116 6.09 -3.69 12.53
N SER A 117 5.99 -5.02 12.44
CA SER A 117 7.14 -5.90 12.13
C SER A 117 8.41 -5.77 12.98
N TRP A 118 8.29 -5.49 14.28
CA TRP A 118 9.45 -5.37 15.16
C TRP A 118 9.60 -6.60 16.04
N ARG A 119 10.65 -7.39 15.81
CA ARG A 119 11.00 -8.63 16.55
C ARG A 119 9.87 -9.62 16.76
N SER A 120 8.73 -9.42 16.10
CA SER A 120 7.61 -10.33 16.15
C SER A 120 7.99 -11.53 15.29
N GLY A 121 7.93 -12.74 15.86
CA GLY A 121 7.75 -13.95 15.07
C GLY A 121 6.34 -14.01 14.48
N ALA A 122 5.69 -12.87 14.28
CA ALA A 122 4.51 -12.81 13.44
C ALA A 122 5.03 -12.91 11.99
N GLY A 123 4.55 -13.90 11.24
CA GLY A 123 4.76 -13.92 9.80
C GLY A 123 4.02 -12.76 9.12
N LEU A 124 3.91 -12.80 7.80
CA LEU A 124 3.01 -11.89 7.11
C LEU A 124 1.57 -12.11 7.60
N SER A 125 1.00 -11.09 8.24
CA SER A 125 -0.37 -11.10 8.74
C SER A 125 -1.17 -10.16 7.87
N ILE A 126 -2.02 -10.72 7.02
CA ILE A 126 -2.96 -9.91 6.25
C ILE A 126 -4.09 -9.54 7.20
N ALA A 127 -4.25 -8.25 7.46
CA ALA A 127 -5.22 -7.70 8.40
C ALA A 127 -6.68 -8.00 8.05
N HIS A 128 -6.93 -8.44 6.80
CA HIS A 128 -8.25 -8.69 6.24
C HIS A 128 -8.46 -10.19 6.02
N GLY A 129 -9.71 -10.66 6.16
CA GLY A 129 -10.03 -12.06 5.96
C GLY A 129 -9.76 -12.51 4.51
N GLY A 130 -9.27 -13.73 4.33
CA GLY A 130 -8.96 -14.32 3.02
C GLY A 130 -7.85 -15.36 3.16
N THR A 131 -7.48 -16.01 2.06
CA THR A 131 -6.22 -16.74 1.91
C THR A 131 -5.17 -15.85 1.22
N THR A 132 -3.89 -16.20 1.35
CA THR A 132 -2.81 -15.61 0.55
C THR A 132 -3.14 -15.52 -0.94
N THR A 133 -3.81 -16.56 -1.47
CA THR A 133 -4.19 -16.65 -2.88
C THR A 133 -5.22 -15.59 -3.21
N ASP A 134 -6.27 -15.46 -2.40
CA ASP A 134 -7.35 -14.48 -2.61
C ASP A 134 -6.81 -13.05 -2.73
N ILE A 135 -5.85 -12.66 -1.89
CA ILE A 135 -5.27 -11.30 -1.89
C ILE A 135 -4.39 -11.05 -3.10
N LEU A 136 -3.58 -12.03 -3.50
CA LEU A 136 -2.72 -11.89 -4.66
C LEU A 136 -3.52 -11.94 -5.97
N ASP A 137 -4.62 -12.69 -6.00
CA ASP A 137 -5.55 -12.73 -7.14
C ASP A 137 -6.34 -11.42 -7.25
N ALA A 138 -6.79 -10.88 -6.11
CA ALA A 138 -7.39 -9.54 -6.07
C ALA A 138 -6.38 -8.49 -6.55
N LEU A 139 -5.15 -8.50 -6.04
CA LEU A 139 -4.11 -7.56 -6.44
C LEU A 139 -3.78 -7.66 -7.94
N SER A 140 -3.53 -8.86 -8.46
CA SER A 140 -3.17 -9.04 -9.88
C SER A 140 -4.33 -8.80 -10.84
N GLY A 141 -5.55 -9.09 -10.42
CA GLY A 141 -6.72 -8.90 -11.27
C GLY A 141 -7.30 -7.49 -11.21
N SER A 142 -7.12 -6.76 -10.11
CA SER A 142 -7.57 -5.37 -9.99
C SER A 142 -6.49 -4.37 -10.38
N PHE A 143 -5.21 -4.72 -10.18
CA PHE A 143 -4.04 -3.88 -10.47
C PHE A 143 -2.96 -4.68 -11.21
N PRO A 144 -3.23 -5.10 -12.46
CA PRO A 144 -2.31 -5.92 -13.26
C PRO A 144 -0.94 -5.26 -13.46
N GLU A 145 -0.83 -3.95 -13.30
CA GLU A 145 0.39 -3.16 -13.37
C GLU A 145 1.31 -3.36 -12.16
N VAL A 146 0.79 -3.76 -10.99
CA VAL A 146 1.62 -4.05 -9.81
C VAL A 146 2.46 -5.28 -10.09
N ASN A 147 3.78 -5.14 -10.01
CA ASN A 147 4.71 -6.21 -10.38
C ASN A 147 5.87 -6.40 -9.39
N VAL A 148 5.92 -5.59 -8.33
CA VAL A 148 6.86 -5.76 -7.22
C VAL A 148 6.11 -5.76 -5.89
N LEU A 149 6.45 -6.69 -5.00
CA LEU A 149 5.98 -6.66 -3.62
C LEU A 149 7.14 -6.34 -2.68
N ARG A 150 7.01 -5.28 -1.89
CA ARG A 150 7.94 -4.97 -0.79
C ARG A 150 7.45 -5.67 0.48
N LEU A 151 8.20 -6.66 0.94
CA LEU A 151 7.82 -7.53 2.04
C LEU A 151 8.73 -7.32 3.24
N ASP A 152 8.09 -7.18 4.39
CA ASP A 152 8.77 -7.23 5.69
C ASP A 152 9.32 -8.63 5.97
N PHE A 153 10.61 -8.75 6.28
CA PHE A 153 11.18 -9.97 6.84
C PHE A 153 12.32 -9.63 7.79
N ASN A 154 12.45 -10.37 8.89
CA ASN A 154 13.47 -10.11 9.89
C ASN A 154 14.07 -11.41 10.44
N ALA A 155 15.18 -11.30 11.16
CA ALA A 155 15.87 -12.44 11.74
C ALA A 155 15.02 -13.19 12.78
N ALA A 156 14.12 -12.49 13.49
CA ALA A 156 13.17 -13.12 14.41
C ALA A 156 12.16 -14.01 13.66
N THR A 157 11.61 -13.55 12.54
CA THR A 157 10.76 -14.34 11.64
C THR A 157 11.52 -15.54 11.10
N ALA A 158 12.76 -15.35 10.59
CA ALA A 158 13.59 -16.43 10.06
C ALA A 158 13.89 -17.54 11.10
N ARG A 159 14.02 -17.16 12.39
CA ARG A 159 14.25 -18.10 13.50
C ARG A 159 12.99 -18.79 14.01
N SER A 160 11.80 -18.32 13.64
CA SER A 160 10.52 -18.91 14.04
C SER A 160 9.95 -19.77 12.90
N PRO A 161 9.97 -21.11 13.00
CA PRO A 161 9.53 -21.97 11.91
C PRO A 161 8.07 -21.74 11.48
N GLU A 162 7.18 -21.38 12.40
CA GLU A 162 5.78 -21.09 12.08
C GLU A 162 5.62 -19.77 11.35
N ALA A 163 6.27 -18.71 11.84
CA ALA A 163 6.30 -17.40 11.21
C ALA A 163 6.89 -17.45 9.80
N ALA A 164 8.04 -18.12 9.68
CA ALA A 164 8.75 -18.31 8.43
C ALA A 164 7.92 -19.10 7.42
N ARG A 165 7.19 -20.14 7.85
CA ARG A 165 6.29 -20.90 6.95
C ARG A 165 5.18 -20.01 6.39
N SER A 166 4.45 -19.29 7.26
CA SER A 166 3.36 -18.41 6.82
C SER A 166 3.85 -17.33 5.85
N TRP A 167 5.03 -16.76 6.12
CA TRP A 167 5.64 -15.78 5.23
C TRP A 167 6.10 -16.42 3.90
N ALA A 168 6.75 -17.58 3.96
CA ALA A 168 7.24 -18.30 2.79
C ALA A 168 6.10 -18.72 1.86
N ASP A 169 4.96 -19.14 2.41
CA ASP A 169 3.78 -19.50 1.62
C ASP A 169 3.23 -18.30 0.85
N PHE A 170 3.23 -17.12 1.46
CA PHE A 170 2.90 -15.86 0.77
C PHE A 170 3.91 -15.53 -0.33
N ALA A 171 5.20 -15.48 0.01
CA ALA A 171 6.24 -15.13 -0.94
C ALA A 171 6.30 -16.10 -2.14
N ARG A 172 6.08 -17.40 -1.90
CA ARG A 172 6.04 -18.42 -2.97
C ARG A 172 4.80 -18.27 -3.85
N ALA A 173 3.65 -17.95 -3.27
CA ALA A 173 2.43 -17.67 -4.03
C ALA A 173 2.56 -16.40 -4.89
N ALA A 174 3.24 -15.37 -4.39
CA ALA A 174 3.55 -14.16 -5.15
C ALA A 174 4.53 -14.46 -6.29
N ALA A 175 5.64 -15.16 -6.00
CA ALA A 175 6.61 -15.58 -7.02
C ALA A 175 5.97 -16.40 -8.14
N ALA A 176 5.04 -17.30 -7.82
CA ALA A 176 4.32 -18.11 -8.79
C ALA A 176 3.41 -17.29 -9.75
N ARG A 177 3.04 -16.06 -9.36
CA ARG A 177 2.29 -15.09 -10.17
C ARG A 177 3.18 -14.11 -10.93
N GLY A 178 4.51 -14.27 -10.86
CA GLY A 178 5.47 -13.42 -11.56
C GLY A 178 5.84 -12.13 -10.83
N TYR A 179 5.38 -11.93 -9.59
CA TYR A 179 5.82 -10.78 -8.79
C TYR A 179 7.31 -10.86 -8.48
N ARG A 180 8.01 -9.73 -8.64
CA ARG A 180 9.33 -9.49 -8.08
C ARG A 180 9.20 -9.15 -6.60
N LEU A 181 10.19 -9.50 -5.79
CA LEU A 181 10.16 -9.24 -4.35
C LEU A 181 11.28 -8.28 -3.94
N ILE A 182 10.94 -7.27 -3.15
CA ILE A 182 11.91 -6.51 -2.35
C ILE A 182 11.74 -6.97 -0.91
N VAL A 183 12.82 -7.42 -0.28
CA VAL A 183 12.78 -7.82 1.13
C VAL A 183 13.47 -6.76 1.95
N GLN A 184 12.72 -6.16 2.89
CA GLN A 184 13.28 -5.18 3.82
C GLN A 184 13.59 -5.80 5.17
N ASN A 185 14.72 -5.42 5.76
CA ASN A 185 15.02 -5.78 7.14
C ASN A 185 14.18 -4.93 8.10
N SER A 186 13.06 -5.50 8.54
CA SER A 186 12.12 -4.81 9.43
C SER A 186 12.53 -4.87 10.91
N ASP A 187 13.55 -5.65 11.31
CA ASP A 187 13.98 -5.70 12.72
C ASP A 187 14.48 -4.35 13.23
N GLY A 188 14.89 -3.48 12.29
CA GLY A 188 14.95 -2.05 12.49
C GLY A 188 15.68 -1.59 13.75
N GLU A 189 16.75 -2.27 14.16
CA GLU A 189 17.62 -1.85 15.27
C GLU A 189 18.06 -0.38 15.15
N LEU A 190 18.11 0.08 13.89
CA LEU A 190 18.45 1.43 13.46
C LEU A 190 17.26 2.21 12.88
N ALA A 191 16.10 1.56 12.68
CA ALA A 191 14.88 2.13 12.11
C ALA A 191 14.15 3.10 13.07
N GLY A 192 14.42 3.00 14.38
CA GLY A 192 13.94 3.96 15.38
C GLY A 192 12.42 4.09 15.44
N GLY A 193 11.71 2.98 15.70
CA GLY A 193 10.26 2.97 15.58
C GLY A 193 9.49 3.88 16.56
N PHE A 194 8.17 3.98 16.36
CA PHE A 194 7.26 4.87 17.09
C PHE A 194 7.27 4.70 18.62
N VAL A 195 7.98 5.57 19.32
CA VAL A 195 7.78 5.84 20.75
C VAL A 195 6.81 7.01 20.91
N SER A 196 5.59 6.76 21.38
CA SER A 196 4.63 7.83 21.67
C SER A 196 5.00 8.53 22.99
N GLY A 197 5.00 9.87 23.01
CA GLY A 197 5.20 10.67 24.23
C GLY A 197 6.66 10.98 24.60
N GLN A 198 7.65 10.60 23.79
CA GLN A 198 9.04 11.02 23.98
C GLN A 198 9.49 12.09 22.99
N ASN A 199 10.43 12.94 23.44
CA ASN A 199 11.08 13.96 22.63
C ASN A 199 11.68 13.32 21.36
N PRO A 200 11.43 13.86 20.15
CA PRO A 200 12.02 13.36 18.90
C PRO A 200 13.55 13.18 18.94
N LYS A 201 14.25 13.90 19.83
CA LYS A 201 15.70 13.77 20.07
C LYS A 201 16.13 12.47 20.78
N LEU A 202 15.20 11.74 21.41
CA LEU A 202 15.47 10.45 22.08
C LEU A 202 15.47 9.26 21.11
N ARG A 203 15.27 9.51 19.80
CA ARG A 203 15.37 8.52 18.72
C ARG A 203 16.78 8.39 18.14
N ILE A 204 17.69 9.29 18.50
CA ILE A 204 19.10 9.29 18.06
C ILE A 204 19.91 8.60 19.13
N LEU A 205 20.64 7.56 18.74
CA LEU A 205 21.45 6.80 19.66
C LEU A 205 22.82 7.42 19.86
N PRO A 206 23.40 7.33 21.07
CA PRO A 206 24.75 7.80 21.29
C PRO A 206 25.73 6.96 20.47
N ALA A 207 26.86 7.57 20.09
CA ALA A 207 27.93 6.86 19.37
C ALA A 207 28.43 5.61 20.11
N SER A 208 28.29 5.57 21.44
CA SER A 208 28.59 4.42 22.29
C SER A 208 27.63 3.24 22.14
N GLU A 209 26.51 3.39 21.42
CA GLU A 209 25.57 2.30 21.13
C GLU A 209 25.53 1.96 19.63
N LEU A 210 25.65 2.98 18.77
CA LEU A 210 25.75 2.80 17.31
C LEU A 210 27.04 2.08 16.90
N GLY A 211 28.13 2.40 17.60
CA GLY A 211 29.49 2.00 17.24
C GLY A 211 30.27 3.15 16.57
N PRO A 212 31.61 3.11 16.62
CA PRO A 212 32.47 3.99 15.82
C PRO A 212 32.34 3.64 14.33
N ALA A 213 32.88 4.48 13.43
CA ALA A 213 32.73 4.27 11.99
C ALA A 213 33.28 2.90 11.51
N ASP A 214 34.30 2.36 12.18
CA ASP A 214 34.92 1.05 11.95
C ASP A 214 34.26 -0.10 12.75
N ALA A 215 33.03 0.10 13.24
CA ALA A 215 32.34 -0.87 14.11
C ALA A 215 32.27 -2.29 13.52
N LEU A 216 32.08 -2.43 12.21
CA LEU A 216 31.98 -3.72 11.54
C LEU A 216 33.33 -4.44 11.39
N GLU A 217 34.46 -3.71 11.47
CA GLU A 217 35.81 -4.27 11.59
C GLU A 217 36.10 -4.78 13.03
N GLN A 218 35.24 -4.44 13.99
CA GLN A 218 35.32 -4.86 15.39
C GLN A 218 34.21 -5.89 15.69
N PRO A 219 34.32 -7.16 15.25
CA PRO A 219 33.22 -8.13 15.29
C PRO A 219 32.72 -8.43 16.70
N ASP A 220 33.59 -8.36 17.71
CA ASP A 220 33.25 -8.58 19.12
C ASP A 220 32.56 -7.36 19.77
N GLY A 221 32.46 -6.24 19.05
CA GLY A 221 31.77 -5.04 19.50
C GLY A 221 30.27 -5.26 19.64
N SER A 222 29.68 -4.82 20.76
CA SER A 222 28.25 -4.91 21.03
C SER A 222 27.42 -3.80 20.34
N TRP A 223 27.91 -3.33 19.19
CA TRP A 223 27.34 -2.23 18.43
C TRP A 223 26.07 -2.65 17.69
N LYS A 224 25.18 -1.68 17.44
CA LYS A 224 23.94 -1.94 16.70
C LYS A 224 24.14 -2.41 15.27
N ILE A 225 25.12 -1.84 14.57
CA ILE A 225 25.40 -2.25 13.19
C ILE A 225 25.89 -3.70 13.11
N ASN A 226 26.66 -4.18 14.10
CA ASN A 226 27.09 -5.58 14.18
C ASN A 226 25.89 -6.53 14.33
N ARG A 227 24.85 -6.11 15.06
CA ARG A 227 23.59 -6.85 15.16
C ARG A 227 22.83 -6.87 13.83
N VAL A 228 22.75 -5.74 13.14
CA VAL A 228 22.14 -5.68 11.79
C VAL A 228 22.85 -6.59 10.79
N ARG A 229 24.19 -6.64 10.81
CA ARG A 229 24.96 -7.61 10.00
C ARG A 229 24.58 -9.05 10.34
N GLU A 230 24.50 -9.39 11.63
CA GLU A 230 24.13 -10.72 12.07
C GLU A 230 22.68 -11.07 11.67
N ASP A 231 21.74 -10.12 11.78
CA ASP A 231 20.35 -10.27 11.33
C ASP A 231 20.29 -10.59 9.84
N TRP A 232 21.04 -9.85 9.01
CA TRP A 232 21.16 -10.14 7.59
C TRP A 232 21.78 -11.50 7.30
N ARG A 233 22.82 -11.90 8.03
CA ARG A 233 23.42 -13.23 7.88
C ARG A 233 22.38 -14.33 8.10
N ILE A 234 21.59 -14.22 9.17
CA ILE A 234 20.53 -15.19 9.50
C ILE A 234 19.47 -15.24 8.39
N MET A 235 19.01 -14.09 7.90
CA MET A 235 18.00 -14.03 6.84
C MET A 235 18.55 -14.58 5.53
N LEU A 236 19.75 -14.18 5.10
CA LEU A 236 20.37 -14.68 3.87
C LEU A 236 20.60 -16.19 3.93
N ASP A 237 21.04 -16.73 5.08
CA ASP A 237 21.17 -18.18 5.26
C ASP A 237 19.81 -18.89 5.15
N TRP A 238 18.74 -18.29 5.66
CA TRP A 238 17.38 -18.81 5.50
C TRP A 238 16.91 -18.79 4.04
N PHE A 239 17.17 -17.71 3.29
CA PHE A 239 16.80 -17.64 1.87
C PHE A 239 17.59 -18.61 0.98
N ARG A 240 18.83 -18.96 1.36
CA ARG A 240 19.66 -19.94 0.65
C ARG A 240 19.25 -21.40 0.88
N LEU A 241 18.30 -21.68 1.77
CA LEU A 241 17.78 -23.03 1.96
C LEU A 241 17.15 -23.55 0.65
N PRO A 242 17.39 -24.80 0.24
CA PRO A 242 16.89 -25.33 -1.05
C PRO A 242 15.37 -25.15 -1.26
N GLU A 243 14.57 -25.30 -0.21
CA GLU A 243 13.11 -25.12 -0.22
C GLU A 243 12.65 -23.68 -0.51
N ASN A 244 13.57 -22.71 -0.43
CA ASN A 244 13.33 -21.28 -0.65
C ASN A 244 13.88 -20.79 -1.99
N THR A 245 14.40 -21.67 -2.86
CA THR A 245 14.99 -21.30 -4.16
C THR A 245 14.05 -20.43 -5.00
N ALA A 246 12.78 -20.84 -5.17
CA ALA A 246 11.80 -20.06 -5.95
C ALA A 246 11.53 -18.65 -5.37
N ILE A 247 11.63 -18.51 -4.04
CA ILE A 247 11.50 -17.20 -3.39
C ILE A 247 12.76 -16.37 -3.67
N LEU A 248 13.95 -16.94 -3.45
CA LEU A 248 15.22 -16.28 -3.70
C LEU A 248 15.38 -15.84 -5.16
N ASP A 249 14.90 -16.62 -6.12
CA ASP A 249 14.88 -16.27 -7.53
C ASP A 249 14.00 -15.04 -7.81
N ALA A 250 12.81 -14.99 -7.19
CA ALA A 250 11.88 -13.85 -7.30
C ALA A 250 12.36 -12.58 -6.58
N ILE A 251 13.28 -12.69 -5.62
CA ILE A 251 13.86 -11.51 -4.95
C ILE A 251 14.68 -10.72 -5.95
N ALA A 252 14.28 -9.47 -6.15
CA ALA A 252 14.93 -8.50 -7.01
C ALA A 252 15.86 -7.57 -6.22
N GLY A 253 15.61 -7.34 -4.93
CA GLY A 253 16.51 -6.55 -4.10
C GLY A 253 16.32 -6.67 -2.59
N TRP A 254 17.36 -6.25 -1.86
CA TRP A 254 17.44 -6.23 -0.41
C TRP A 254 17.44 -4.78 0.09
N GLU A 255 16.45 -4.38 0.88
CA GLU A 255 16.45 -3.07 1.52
C GLU A 255 17.13 -3.15 2.89
N LEU A 256 18.37 -2.67 2.92
CA LEU A 256 19.35 -3.01 3.97
C LEU A 256 18.90 -2.56 5.36
N ILE A 257 18.38 -1.34 5.46
CA ILE A 257 17.89 -0.75 6.71
C ILE A 257 16.71 0.14 6.37
N ASN A 258 15.52 -0.23 6.86
CA ASN A 258 14.36 0.65 6.80
C ASN A 258 14.58 1.88 7.71
N GLU A 259 14.29 3.08 7.19
CA GLU A 259 14.33 4.36 7.90
C GLU A 259 15.46 4.54 8.94
N PRO A 260 16.75 4.76 8.59
CA PRO A 260 17.87 4.76 9.54
C PRO A 260 17.91 5.98 10.50
N ILE A 261 16.84 6.21 11.28
CA ILE A 261 16.59 7.33 12.18
C ILE A 261 17.58 7.33 13.35
N ALA A 262 18.05 6.15 13.78
CA ALA A 262 18.93 6.01 14.94
C ALA A 262 20.24 6.79 14.84
N TYR A 263 20.73 7.05 13.61
CA TYR A 263 21.93 7.86 13.38
C TYR A 263 21.70 9.35 13.56
N GLY A 264 20.45 9.81 13.47
CA GLY A 264 20.11 11.23 13.42
C GLY A 264 20.37 11.85 12.06
N LYS A 265 20.84 13.10 12.05
CA LYS A 265 21.04 13.94 10.86
C LYS A 265 22.37 14.69 10.96
N GLY A 266 22.86 15.20 9.83
CA GLY A 266 24.06 16.04 9.78
C GLY A 266 25.33 15.29 9.36
N PRO A 267 26.43 16.01 9.04
CA PRO A 267 27.62 15.44 8.41
C PRO A 267 28.29 14.30 9.19
N ARG A 268 28.30 14.40 10.54
CA ARG A 268 28.89 13.35 11.38
C ARG A 268 28.07 12.05 11.32
N ALA A 269 26.74 12.15 11.38
CA ALA A 269 25.85 11.01 11.26
C ALA A 269 25.98 10.37 9.88
N GLY A 270 26.01 11.20 8.82
CA GLY A 270 26.14 10.75 7.45
C GLY A 270 27.44 10.03 7.18
N LYS A 271 28.58 10.52 7.69
CA LYS A 271 29.87 9.82 7.58
C LYS A 271 29.85 8.44 8.25
N ILE A 272 29.34 8.35 9.48
CA ILE A 272 29.28 7.07 10.21
C ILE A 272 28.34 6.09 9.50
N TYR A 273 27.14 6.55 9.13
CA TYR A 273 26.17 5.71 8.43
C TYR A 273 26.70 5.21 7.08
N SER A 274 27.36 6.07 6.30
CA SER A 274 27.91 5.69 5.00
C SER A 274 29.01 4.65 5.12
N GLN A 275 29.88 4.77 6.12
CA GLN A 275 30.89 3.76 6.42
C GLN A 275 30.23 2.43 6.85
N HIS A 276 29.28 2.48 7.78
CA HIS A 276 28.55 1.32 8.24
C HIS A 276 27.84 0.57 7.10
N ILE A 277 27.23 1.30 6.15
CA ILE A 277 26.58 0.69 4.99
C ILE A 277 27.61 0.08 4.03
N ALA A 278 28.68 0.79 3.71
CA ALA A 278 29.72 0.28 2.82
C ALA A 278 30.36 -1.00 3.38
N ASP A 279 30.68 -1.02 4.66
CA ASP A 279 31.23 -2.19 5.34
C ASP A 279 30.21 -3.32 5.44
N LEU A 280 28.93 -3.01 5.69
CA LEU A 280 27.86 -4.02 5.70
C LEU A 280 27.76 -4.70 4.33
N ILE A 281 27.73 -3.91 3.26
CA ILE A 281 27.69 -4.41 1.89
C ILE A 281 28.89 -5.33 1.62
N GLY A 282 30.11 -4.90 1.97
CA GLY A 282 31.32 -5.69 1.77
C GLY A 282 31.44 -6.94 2.66
N SER A 283 30.65 -7.03 3.74
CA SER A 283 30.77 -8.12 4.73
C SER A 283 29.92 -9.36 4.45
N LEU A 284 29.00 -9.31 3.47
CA LEU A 284 28.03 -10.37 3.19
C LEU A 284 27.90 -10.63 1.68
N ASP A 285 27.51 -11.85 1.33
CA ASP A 285 27.17 -12.21 -0.05
C ASP A 285 25.67 -11.98 -0.31
N TRP A 286 25.36 -10.96 -1.10
CA TRP A 286 24.00 -10.53 -1.42
C TRP A 286 23.37 -11.25 -2.61
N GLN A 287 23.98 -12.34 -3.10
CA GLN A 287 23.46 -13.18 -4.19
C GLN A 287 23.26 -12.43 -5.52
N GLY A 288 24.07 -11.38 -5.75
CA GLY A 288 23.98 -10.55 -6.96
C GLY A 288 22.66 -9.79 -7.11
N LYS A 289 21.85 -9.66 -6.06
CA LYS A 289 20.60 -8.89 -6.08
C LYS A 289 20.87 -7.40 -5.91
N ARG A 290 19.88 -6.56 -6.25
CA ARG A 290 19.96 -5.11 -6.03
C ARG A 290 20.00 -4.80 -4.53
N LEU A 291 20.62 -3.68 -4.16
CA LEU A 291 20.81 -3.23 -2.78
C LEU A 291 20.16 -1.87 -2.60
N LEU A 292 19.07 -1.83 -1.85
CA LEU A 292 18.34 -0.61 -1.57
C LEU A 292 18.91 0.04 -0.30
N VAL A 293 19.45 1.25 -0.45
CA VAL A 293 20.11 2.02 0.62
C VAL A 293 19.34 3.30 0.91
N GLY A 294 18.83 3.40 2.13
CA GLY A 294 18.08 4.56 2.61
C GLY A 294 18.95 5.78 2.90
N GLY A 295 18.36 6.97 2.81
CA GLY A 295 18.95 8.21 3.34
C GLY A 295 18.81 8.36 4.86
N LEU A 296 19.49 9.35 5.44
CA LEU A 296 19.23 9.74 6.84
C LEU A 296 17.81 10.29 7.02
N GLY A 297 17.37 10.36 8.28
CA GLY A 297 16.14 11.06 8.63
C GLY A 297 14.88 10.42 8.05
N ALA A 298 14.73 9.11 8.24
CA ALA A 298 13.69 8.28 7.64
C ALA A 298 13.79 8.24 6.11
N SER A 299 14.96 7.86 5.59
CA SER A 299 15.18 7.67 4.14
C SER A 299 14.87 8.91 3.29
N ALA A 300 15.01 10.12 3.85
CA ALA A 300 14.61 11.36 3.18
C ALA A 300 15.77 12.33 2.93
N GLN A 301 16.98 12.06 3.43
CA GLN A 301 18.10 13.00 3.35
C GLN A 301 19.41 12.32 2.94
N PHE A 302 19.95 12.72 1.79
CA PHE A 302 21.15 12.12 1.19
C PHE A 302 22.36 13.06 1.14
N GLY A 303 22.16 14.35 1.45
CA GLY A 303 23.19 15.38 1.28
C GLY A 303 24.38 15.28 2.24
N ASP A 304 24.20 14.64 3.40
CA ASP A 304 25.26 14.42 4.38
C ASP A 304 25.98 13.06 4.20
N LEU A 305 25.53 12.22 3.26
CA LEU A 305 26.11 10.91 3.03
C LEU A 305 27.43 11.03 2.25
N ASP A 306 28.36 10.12 2.54
CA ASP A 306 29.47 9.80 1.65
C ASP A 306 28.94 8.86 0.55
N GLN A 307 28.27 9.46 -0.43
CA GLN A 307 27.64 8.71 -1.51
C GLN A 307 28.65 7.99 -2.39
N ALA A 308 29.87 8.54 -2.55
CA ALA A 308 30.94 7.92 -3.33
C ALA A 308 31.39 6.61 -2.70
N LEU A 309 31.54 6.59 -1.37
CA LEU A 309 31.86 5.37 -0.62
C LEU A 309 30.77 4.30 -0.78
N ILE A 310 29.50 4.68 -0.68
CA ILE A 310 28.37 3.75 -0.85
C ILE A 310 28.34 3.20 -2.29
N ARG A 311 28.49 4.06 -3.30
CA ARG A 311 28.58 3.65 -4.71
C ARG A 311 29.74 2.70 -4.96
N GLN A 312 30.90 2.97 -4.38
CA GLN A 312 32.06 2.09 -4.49
C GLN A 312 31.79 0.70 -3.91
N ALA A 313 31.07 0.62 -2.78
CA ALA A 313 30.75 -0.65 -2.14
C ALA A 313 29.65 -1.44 -2.88
N ALA A 314 28.59 -0.76 -3.31
CA ALA A 314 27.44 -1.40 -3.96
C ALA A 314 27.64 -1.66 -5.46
N GLY A 315 28.42 -0.82 -6.15
CA GLY A 315 28.51 -0.81 -7.61
C GLY A 315 27.14 -0.66 -8.27
N ASP A 316 26.95 -1.35 -9.40
CA ASP A 316 25.71 -1.32 -10.20
C ASP A 316 24.50 -1.95 -9.47
N ALA A 317 24.71 -2.61 -8.33
CA ALA A 317 23.62 -3.14 -7.54
C ALA A 317 22.83 -2.04 -6.81
N LEU A 318 23.39 -0.84 -6.64
CA LEU A 318 22.81 0.23 -5.82
C LEU A 318 21.45 0.71 -6.32
N ILE A 319 20.50 0.83 -5.42
CA ILE A 319 19.27 1.62 -5.57
C ILE A 319 19.17 2.52 -4.33
N TRP A 320 18.92 3.81 -4.51
CA TRP A 320 18.61 4.68 -3.40
C TRP A 320 17.15 4.48 -2.99
N SER A 321 16.94 3.98 -1.76
CA SER A 321 15.63 3.82 -1.13
C SER A 321 15.20 5.16 -0.51
N VAL A 322 14.06 5.69 -0.95
CA VAL A 322 13.58 7.00 -0.54
C VAL A 322 12.19 6.88 0.07
N HIS A 323 11.96 7.54 1.20
CA HIS A 323 10.61 7.68 1.74
C HIS A 323 10.07 9.08 1.44
N MET A 324 8.86 9.17 0.92
CA MET A 324 8.23 10.44 0.55
C MET A 324 6.74 10.46 0.85
N TYR A 325 6.36 11.05 1.97
CA TYR A 325 4.95 11.26 2.28
C TYR A 325 4.43 12.59 1.72
N PRO A 326 3.15 12.70 1.32
CA PRO A 326 2.59 13.91 0.75
C PRO A 326 2.83 15.16 1.60
N GLN A 327 2.64 15.05 2.91
CA GLN A 327 2.86 16.18 3.83
C GLN A 327 4.32 16.66 3.93
N TRP A 328 5.27 15.86 3.45
CA TRP A 328 6.69 16.17 3.46
C TRP A 328 7.10 16.97 2.23
N VAL A 329 6.48 16.67 1.09
CA VAL A 329 6.89 17.19 -0.23
C VAL A 329 5.86 18.13 -0.85
N ALA A 330 4.59 18.00 -0.51
CA ALA A 330 3.50 18.82 -1.04
C ALA A 330 2.90 19.75 0.03
N ALA A 331 2.36 20.88 -0.43
CA ALA A 331 1.65 21.82 0.43
C ALA A 331 0.26 21.30 0.83
N ALA A 332 -0.28 21.85 1.92
CA ALA A 332 -1.64 21.58 2.38
C ALA A 332 -2.68 22.54 1.78
N PHE A 333 -2.32 23.22 0.71
CA PHE A 333 -3.13 24.09 -0.12
C PHE A 333 -2.70 23.82 -1.57
N PRO A 334 -3.56 24.03 -2.58
CA PRO A 334 -3.22 23.75 -3.97
C PRO A 334 -1.86 24.34 -4.37
N ASP A 335 -0.96 23.50 -4.88
CA ASP A 335 0.37 23.86 -5.36
C ASP A 335 0.41 23.76 -6.90
N SER A 336 -0.44 24.55 -7.57
CA SER A 336 -0.60 24.52 -9.04
C SER A 336 0.68 24.81 -9.84
N GLN A 337 1.62 25.52 -9.23
CA GLN A 337 2.92 25.82 -9.84
C GLN A 337 4.03 24.89 -9.35
N ARG A 338 3.70 23.84 -8.57
CA ARG A 338 4.65 22.87 -8.00
C ARG A 338 5.82 23.48 -7.23
N ARG A 339 5.72 24.73 -6.75
CA ARG A 339 6.88 25.44 -6.18
C ARG A 339 7.35 24.78 -4.88
N ILE A 340 6.40 24.30 -4.07
CA ILE A 340 6.73 23.61 -2.84
C ILE A 340 7.25 22.22 -3.18
N PHE A 341 6.58 21.50 -4.07
CA PHE A 341 7.05 20.21 -4.55
C PHE A 341 8.50 20.26 -5.03
N ASP A 342 8.80 21.12 -6.01
CA ASP A 342 10.11 21.22 -6.65
C ASP A 342 11.22 21.51 -5.62
N LYS A 343 10.94 22.45 -4.70
CA LYS A 343 11.85 22.78 -3.60
C LYS A 343 12.09 21.58 -2.68
N GLN A 344 11.04 20.84 -2.31
CA GLN A 344 11.13 19.72 -1.38
C GLN A 344 11.77 18.47 -2.01
N ILE A 345 11.56 18.24 -3.31
CA ILE A 345 12.20 17.19 -4.09
C ILE A 345 13.70 17.47 -4.20
N CYS A 346 14.09 18.68 -4.61
CA CYS A 346 15.50 19.06 -4.63
C CYS A 346 16.15 18.91 -3.24
N ALA A 347 15.46 19.30 -2.17
CA ALA A 347 15.99 19.17 -0.81
C ALA A 347 16.20 17.71 -0.36
N ARG A 348 15.43 16.75 -0.89
CA ARG A 348 15.51 15.34 -0.49
C ARG A 348 16.48 14.57 -1.36
N ILE A 349 16.26 14.57 -2.66
CA ILE A 349 16.99 13.73 -3.61
C ILE A 349 17.88 14.53 -4.57
N GLY A 350 17.90 15.87 -4.49
CA GLY A 350 18.72 16.74 -5.35
C GLY A 350 20.22 16.65 -5.18
N MET A 351 20.67 15.87 -4.21
CA MET A 351 22.08 15.54 -4.01
C MET A 351 22.49 14.23 -4.69
N LEU A 352 21.54 13.42 -5.17
CA LEU A 352 21.78 12.23 -5.98
C LEU A 352 21.97 12.67 -7.43
N ARG A 353 23.23 12.74 -7.88
CA ARG A 353 23.61 13.42 -9.12
C ARG A 353 24.41 12.58 -10.11
N GLU A 354 24.87 11.41 -9.68
CA GLU A 354 25.73 10.60 -10.53
C GLU A 354 24.87 9.80 -11.53
N PRO A 355 25.25 9.76 -12.82
CA PRO A 355 24.64 8.86 -13.79
C PRO A 355 24.72 7.41 -13.31
N GLY A 356 23.62 6.65 -13.42
CA GLY A 356 23.52 5.27 -12.94
C GLY A 356 23.04 5.13 -11.49
N ASP A 357 22.79 6.23 -10.78
CA ASP A 357 22.00 6.18 -9.54
C ASP A 357 20.54 5.81 -9.89
N ASP A 358 20.10 4.63 -9.48
CA ASP A 358 18.68 4.26 -9.52
C ASP A 358 17.96 4.73 -8.26
N ILE A 359 16.72 5.20 -8.41
CA ILE A 359 15.89 5.65 -7.28
C ILE A 359 14.59 4.86 -7.25
N LEU A 360 14.26 4.32 -6.09
CA LEU A 360 12.95 3.78 -5.78
C LEU A 360 12.41 4.50 -4.55
N ILE A 361 11.22 5.09 -4.68
CA ILE A 361 10.49 5.58 -3.51
C ILE A 361 9.88 4.37 -2.81
N THR A 362 10.59 3.80 -1.83
CA THR A 362 10.22 2.54 -1.18
C THR A 362 9.07 2.66 -0.19
N GLU A 363 8.71 3.89 0.22
CA GLU A 363 7.57 4.14 1.09
C GLU A 363 6.91 5.49 0.79
N SER A 364 5.61 5.43 0.51
CA SER A 364 4.73 6.59 0.41
C SER A 364 3.27 6.21 0.61
N GLN A 365 2.41 7.20 0.85
CA GLN A 365 0.98 7.01 1.06
C GLN A 365 0.21 8.17 0.43
N LEU A 366 -0.91 7.91 -0.25
CA LEU A 366 -1.95 8.92 -0.50
C LEU A 366 -3.07 8.72 0.51
N TYR A 367 -3.62 9.83 0.99
CA TYR A 367 -4.83 9.86 1.80
C TYR A 367 -5.93 10.46 0.93
N THR A 368 -6.86 9.64 0.45
CA THR A 368 -8.02 10.13 -0.29
C THR A 368 -9.23 10.22 0.66
N ALA A 369 -10.35 10.74 0.18
CA ALA A 369 -11.62 10.63 0.89
C ALA A 369 -12.61 9.93 -0.05
N SER A 370 -13.13 8.77 0.36
CA SER A 370 -14.05 7.96 -0.46
C SER A 370 -13.45 7.58 -1.83
N GLY A 371 -12.14 7.29 -1.91
CA GLY A 371 -11.48 7.03 -3.18
C GLY A 371 -11.25 8.26 -4.06
N SER A 372 -11.60 9.48 -3.64
CA SER A 372 -11.39 10.69 -4.45
C SER A 372 -10.22 11.56 -3.96
N LEU A 373 -9.35 11.91 -4.90
CA LEU A 373 -8.34 12.97 -4.76
C LEU A 373 -9.01 14.32 -5.07
N SER A 374 -9.87 14.80 -4.18
CA SER A 374 -10.57 16.06 -4.42
C SER A 374 -9.74 17.28 -4.00
N PRO A 375 -9.60 18.32 -4.84
CA PRO A 375 -9.02 19.62 -4.45
C PRO A 375 -9.82 20.31 -3.34
N SER A 376 -11.09 19.91 -3.16
CA SER A 376 -12.01 20.39 -2.12
C SER A 376 -11.78 19.74 -0.74
N GLY A 377 -10.80 18.83 -0.62
CA GLY A 377 -10.50 18.09 0.59
C GLY A 377 -10.37 18.98 1.83
N LYS A 378 -11.04 18.61 2.93
CA LYS A 378 -11.12 19.45 4.13
C LYS A 378 -9.94 19.30 5.10
N THR A 379 -9.09 18.29 4.89
CA THR A 379 -7.96 18.02 5.80
C THR A 379 -6.61 18.32 5.15
N LYS A 380 -5.62 18.61 6.00
CA LYS A 380 -4.23 18.76 5.57
C LYS A 380 -3.72 17.54 4.80
N ARG A 381 -4.13 16.34 5.21
CA ARG A 381 -3.72 15.06 4.60
C ARG A 381 -4.31 14.88 3.21
N SER A 382 -5.62 15.07 3.06
CA SER A 382 -6.30 14.99 1.75
C SER A 382 -5.71 15.99 0.77
N LEU A 383 -5.52 17.26 1.18
CA LEU A 383 -5.00 18.30 0.28
C LEU A 383 -3.54 18.04 -0.14
N SER A 384 -2.69 17.58 0.79
CA SER A 384 -1.33 17.21 0.43
C SER A 384 -1.28 16.00 -0.50
N SER A 385 -2.20 15.03 -0.33
CA SER A 385 -2.26 13.82 -1.16
C SER A 385 -2.72 14.14 -2.56
N PHE A 386 -3.76 14.97 -2.69
CA PHE A 386 -4.15 15.56 -3.97
C PHE A 386 -2.96 16.20 -4.70
N ASN A 387 -2.25 17.11 -4.02
CA ASN A 387 -1.07 17.76 -4.59
C ASN A 387 0.08 16.79 -4.92
N MET A 388 0.21 15.68 -4.17
CA MET A 388 1.22 14.66 -4.42
C MET A 388 0.86 13.80 -5.63
N ALA A 389 -0.40 13.40 -5.77
CA ALA A 389 -0.87 12.64 -6.93
C ALA A 389 -0.60 13.38 -8.24
N ARG A 390 -0.84 14.70 -8.27
CA ARG A 390 -0.57 15.58 -9.42
C ARG A 390 0.88 15.56 -9.94
N VAL A 391 1.83 15.17 -9.09
CA VAL A 391 3.27 15.17 -9.40
C VAL A 391 3.86 13.77 -9.42
N LEU A 392 3.05 12.74 -9.20
CA LEU A 392 3.46 11.36 -9.42
C LEU A 392 3.88 11.07 -10.88
N PRO A 393 3.36 11.73 -11.97
CA PRO A 393 3.81 11.41 -13.32
C PRO A 393 5.28 11.77 -13.48
N TRP A 394 5.68 12.89 -12.87
CA TRP A 394 7.06 13.33 -12.85
C TRP A 394 8.04 12.23 -12.39
N PHE A 395 7.69 11.40 -11.40
CA PHE A 395 8.57 10.30 -10.99
C PHE A 395 8.74 9.25 -12.09
N ALA A 396 7.63 8.83 -12.72
CA ALA A 396 7.66 7.86 -13.82
C ALA A 396 8.52 8.36 -14.98
N ASP A 397 8.43 9.64 -15.32
CA ASP A 397 9.19 10.29 -16.39
C ASP A 397 10.69 10.29 -16.15
N GLN A 398 11.08 10.46 -14.88
CA GLN A 398 12.46 10.41 -14.48
C GLN A 398 12.94 8.96 -14.30
N GLY A 399 12.08 7.98 -14.63
CA GLY A 399 12.31 6.55 -14.44
C GLY A 399 12.51 6.15 -12.97
N ILE A 400 11.95 6.93 -12.05
CA ILE A 400 11.96 6.64 -10.62
C ILE A 400 10.83 5.66 -10.32
N GLY A 401 11.16 4.53 -9.70
CA GLY A 401 10.16 3.57 -9.25
C GLY A 401 9.43 4.08 -8.02
N TRP A 402 8.26 3.50 -7.72
CA TRP A 402 7.43 3.95 -6.61
C TRP A 402 6.76 2.80 -5.85
N THR A 403 6.56 3.01 -4.55
CA THR A 403 5.91 2.06 -3.64
C THR A 403 4.77 2.68 -2.85
N TRP A 404 3.68 1.92 -2.74
CA TRP A 404 2.53 2.24 -1.87
C TRP A 404 2.61 1.57 -0.50
N TRP A 405 2.36 2.34 0.57
CA TRP A 405 2.43 1.93 1.97
C TRP A 405 1.27 2.43 2.85
N PRO A 406 0.71 1.58 3.72
CA PRO A 406 0.43 0.16 3.51
C PRO A 406 -0.91 0.02 2.76
N PRO A 407 -1.14 -1.05 1.99
CA PRO A 407 -2.43 -1.30 1.36
C PRO A 407 -3.51 -1.62 2.39
N THR A 408 -3.14 -2.01 3.63
CA THR A 408 -4.07 -2.54 4.64
C THR A 408 -3.88 -1.86 6.00
N GLY A 409 -4.75 -0.92 6.38
CA GLY A 409 -4.71 -0.27 7.68
C GLY A 409 -5.99 0.54 7.99
N ARG A 410 -6.27 0.86 9.26
CA ARG A 410 -7.50 1.57 9.73
C ARG A 410 -7.62 3.05 9.27
N GLY A 411 -7.05 3.39 8.13
CA GLY A 411 -6.94 4.74 7.57
C GLY A 411 -5.91 4.80 6.44
N SER A 412 -5.59 3.65 5.85
CA SER A 412 -5.13 3.55 4.48
C SER A 412 -6.29 2.90 3.76
N ASP A 413 -6.89 3.63 2.84
CA ASP A 413 -8.21 3.29 2.34
C ASP A 413 -8.12 2.42 1.06
N LEU A 414 -6.89 2.11 0.62
CA LEU A 414 -6.55 1.15 -0.46
C LEU A 414 -7.25 -0.22 -0.37
N LEU A 415 -7.55 -0.68 0.85
CA LEU A 415 -8.39 -1.84 1.18
C LEU A 415 -9.11 -1.48 2.48
N GLN A 416 -10.27 -0.83 2.42
CA GLN A 416 -11.03 -0.57 3.65
C GLN A 416 -11.63 -1.86 4.22
N TRP A 417 -11.72 -1.90 5.56
CA TRP A 417 -12.44 -2.92 6.31
C TRP A 417 -13.28 -2.24 7.38
N GLN A 418 -14.59 -2.19 7.15
CA GLN A 418 -15.52 -1.62 8.11
C GLN A 418 -15.90 -2.67 9.16
N GLY A 419 -15.09 -2.76 10.21
CA GLY A 419 -15.31 -3.61 11.37
C GLY A 419 -16.47 -3.17 12.28
N ALA A 420 -17.68 -3.04 11.75
CA ALA A 420 -18.89 -2.78 12.55
C ALA A 420 -20.05 -3.70 12.11
N ARG A 421 -20.04 -4.91 12.68
CA ARG A 421 -21.14 -5.85 12.94
C ARG A 421 -22.06 -6.34 11.81
N ASP A 422 -22.23 -5.70 10.65
CA ASP A 422 -23.30 -6.07 9.71
C ASP A 422 -22.90 -6.18 8.23
N GLY A 423 -21.61 -6.28 7.87
CA GLY A 423 -21.21 -6.50 6.48
C GLY A 423 -19.70 -6.35 6.26
N TYR A 424 -19.19 -6.90 5.17
CA TYR A 424 -17.80 -6.82 4.72
C TYR A 424 -17.83 -5.93 3.50
N SER A 425 -17.19 -4.76 3.44
CA SER A 425 -16.88 -4.12 2.16
C SER A 425 -15.36 -4.05 2.05
N VAL A 426 -14.85 -4.41 0.87
CA VAL A 426 -13.49 -4.06 0.45
C VAL A 426 -13.69 -2.90 -0.52
N GLU A 427 -13.38 -1.69 -0.07
CA GLU A 427 -13.18 -0.57 -0.99
C GLU A 427 -11.71 -0.65 -1.38
N LEU A 428 -11.46 -0.99 -2.64
CA LEU A 428 -10.15 -0.79 -3.25
C LEU A 428 -10.10 0.68 -3.63
N GLU A 429 -9.21 1.49 -3.03
CA GLU A 429 -9.02 2.84 -3.53
C GLU A 429 -8.20 2.81 -4.83
N SER A 430 -8.89 2.53 -5.92
CA SER A 430 -8.38 2.45 -7.29
C SER A 430 -7.74 3.78 -7.72
N ALA A 431 -8.13 4.91 -7.13
CA ALA A 431 -7.50 6.22 -7.37
C ALA A 431 -6.04 6.29 -6.92
N ALA A 432 -5.59 5.43 -6.00
CA ALA A 432 -4.19 5.32 -5.63
C ALA A 432 -3.36 4.52 -6.65
N PHE A 433 -4.01 3.78 -7.54
CA PHE A 433 -3.39 2.97 -8.61
C PHE A 433 -3.59 3.52 -10.01
N ALA A 434 -4.51 4.46 -10.16
CA ALA A 434 -4.85 5.21 -11.37
C ALA A 434 -3.72 6.15 -11.87
N HIS A 435 -2.47 5.70 -11.77
CA HIS A 435 -1.28 6.49 -12.01
C HIS A 435 -0.30 5.80 -12.98
N TRP A 436 -0.71 4.74 -13.69
CA TRP A 436 0.24 3.90 -14.45
C TRP A 436 0.25 3.92 -15.98
N GLY A 437 -0.72 4.47 -16.70
CA GLY A 437 -0.42 4.88 -18.11
C GLY A 437 0.41 6.15 -18.16
N TRP A 438 1.06 6.47 -17.05
CA TRP A 438 2.10 7.44 -16.92
C TRP A 438 3.47 6.84 -17.29
N SER A 439 3.52 5.57 -17.73
CA SER A 439 4.68 4.99 -18.40
C SER A 439 4.92 5.68 -19.75
N ARG A 440 5.76 6.72 -19.71
CA ARG A 440 6.17 7.49 -20.87
C ARG A 440 7.03 6.68 -21.82
N LYS A 441 6.88 6.94 -23.13
CA LYS A 441 8.01 6.77 -24.05
C LYS A 441 9.05 7.86 -23.76
N LEU A 442 10.33 7.47 -23.74
CA LEU A 442 11.48 8.27 -23.30
C LEU A 442 11.73 9.58 -24.09
N ASP A 443 10.94 9.89 -25.12
CA ASP A 443 11.18 10.99 -26.05
C ASP A 443 10.26 12.22 -25.89
N GLN A 444 9.39 12.25 -24.87
CA GLN A 444 8.40 13.32 -24.69
C GLN A 444 8.75 14.31 -23.55
N THR A 445 8.50 15.60 -23.79
CA THR A 445 8.87 16.71 -22.88
C THR A 445 7.74 16.98 -21.87
N PRO A 446 8.01 17.16 -20.55
CA PRO A 446 6.97 17.45 -19.56
C PRO A 446 6.24 18.79 -19.80
N SER A 447 4.91 18.83 -19.65
CA SER A 447 4.03 19.99 -19.85
C SER A 447 3.26 20.42 -18.57
N ALA A 448 2.63 21.60 -18.61
CA ALA A 448 1.89 22.20 -17.49
C ALA A 448 0.44 21.68 -17.37
N GLU A 449 -0.14 21.79 -16.18
CA GLU A 449 -1.49 21.32 -15.83
C GLU A 449 -2.60 22.27 -16.31
N ALA A 450 -3.79 21.71 -16.60
CA ALA A 450 -5.00 22.45 -16.97
C ALA A 450 -6.05 22.45 -15.85
N TRP A 451 -6.69 23.60 -15.63
CA TRP A 451 -7.73 23.78 -14.59
C TRP A 451 -8.90 24.60 -15.15
N GLY A 452 -10.11 24.12 -14.88
CA GLY A 452 -11.34 24.89 -14.94
C GLY A 452 -11.48 25.88 -13.78
N THR A 453 -12.68 26.42 -13.65
CA THR A 453 -13.09 27.47 -12.73
C THR A 453 -14.11 26.91 -11.74
N ASP A 454 -14.60 27.73 -10.80
CA ASP A 454 -15.63 27.28 -9.86
C ASP A 454 -17.04 27.19 -10.49
N GLY A 455 -17.18 27.21 -11.82
CA GLY A 455 -18.47 27.03 -12.47
C GLY A 455 -18.31 26.37 -13.84
N ASN A 456 -19.43 25.93 -14.41
CA ASN A 456 -19.46 25.09 -15.60
C ASN A 456 -18.51 25.53 -16.73
N ASP A 457 -17.60 24.63 -17.06
CA ASP A 457 -16.57 24.83 -18.05
C ASP A 457 -16.62 23.78 -19.17
N ALA A 458 -16.05 24.15 -20.31
CA ALA A 458 -15.72 23.24 -21.39
C ALA A 458 -14.20 23.24 -21.54
N LEU A 459 -13.59 22.09 -21.28
CA LEU A 459 -12.15 21.87 -21.23
C LEU A 459 -11.80 20.80 -22.26
N ALA A 460 -10.90 21.11 -23.18
CA ALA A 460 -10.39 20.14 -24.13
C ALA A 460 -8.86 20.16 -24.15
N VAL A 461 -8.25 19.00 -24.33
CA VAL A 461 -6.80 18.89 -24.44
C VAL A 461 -6.41 19.05 -25.92
N SER A 462 -6.00 20.25 -26.32
CA SER A 462 -5.63 20.54 -27.73
C SER A 462 -4.13 20.76 -27.94
N PRO A 463 -3.48 20.07 -28.90
CA PRO A 463 -2.09 20.35 -29.30
C PRO A 463 -1.95 21.61 -30.19
N SER A 464 -3.06 22.19 -30.68
CA SER A 464 -3.05 23.38 -31.55
C SER A 464 -4.20 24.34 -31.18
N ALA A 465 -3.96 25.23 -30.22
CA ALA A 465 -5.00 26.08 -29.65
C ALA A 465 -5.61 27.10 -30.63
N SER A 466 -6.95 27.22 -30.57
CA SER A 466 -7.71 28.44 -30.89
C SER A 466 -8.25 29.03 -29.57
N PRO A 467 -8.07 30.34 -29.29
CA PRO A 467 -8.41 30.95 -27.99
C PRO A 467 -9.91 30.99 -27.62
N ASP A 468 -10.80 30.63 -28.55
CA ASP A 468 -12.23 30.94 -28.44
C ASP A 468 -13.09 29.73 -27.96
N GLN A 469 -12.50 28.54 -27.78
CA GLN A 469 -13.21 27.34 -27.32
C GLN A 469 -12.75 26.81 -25.95
N ASP A 470 -11.59 27.26 -25.46
CA ASP A 470 -11.01 26.76 -24.22
C ASP A 470 -11.05 27.83 -23.13
N ARG A 471 -11.84 27.62 -22.06
CA ARG A 471 -11.68 28.35 -20.79
C ARG A 471 -10.51 27.81 -19.96
N LEU A 472 -9.46 27.35 -20.63
CA LEU A 472 -8.21 26.99 -19.99
C LEU A 472 -7.57 28.27 -19.44
N THR A 473 -7.36 28.32 -18.13
CA THR A 473 -6.49 29.35 -17.56
C THR A 473 -5.07 29.13 -18.06
N ASN A 474 -4.71 29.90 -19.11
CA ASN A 474 -3.39 30.07 -19.74
C ASN A 474 -3.03 29.07 -20.86
N ASN A 475 -3.19 29.51 -22.12
CA ASN A 475 -2.56 29.02 -23.37
C ASN A 475 -1.34 28.09 -23.19
N VAL A 476 -1.57 26.81 -22.91
CA VAL A 476 -0.56 25.75 -22.97
C VAL A 476 -1.25 24.54 -23.60
N GLY A 477 -0.78 24.15 -24.80
CA GLY A 477 -1.16 22.87 -25.38
C GLY A 477 -0.47 21.75 -24.60
N ASN A 478 -1.24 20.79 -24.10
CA ASN A 478 -0.74 19.62 -23.42
C ASN A 478 -0.89 18.40 -24.35
N PRO A 479 0.17 17.62 -24.61
CA PRO A 479 0.05 16.35 -25.32
C PRO A 479 -0.36 15.16 -24.45
N HIS A 480 -0.68 15.32 -23.15
CA HIS A 480 -1.09 14.24 -22.22
C HIS A 480 -2.04 14.77 -21.11
N GLY A 481 -3.27 15.08 -21.51
CA GLY A 481 -4.37 15.73 -20.81
C GLY A 481 -4.54 15.55 -19.31
N LEU A 482 -3.69 16.16 -18.48
CA LEU A 482 -4.00 16.40 -17.07
C LEU A 482 -4.94 17.60 -16.94
N VAL A 483 -6.23 17.33 -16.69
CA VAL A 483 -7.31 18.32 -16.60
C VAL A 483 -8.09 18.16 -15.29
N PHE A 484 -8.41 19.28 -14.66
CA PHE A 484 -9.34 19.36 -13.53
C PHE A 484 -10.51 20.28 -13.88
N GLY A 485 -11.75 19.78 -13.86
CA GLY A 485 -12.98 20.55 -14.05
C GLY A 485 -13.19 21.59 -12.95
N MET A 486 -13.05 21.13 -11.70
CA MET A 486 -13.26 21.89 -10.46
C MET A 486 -14.71 21.84 -9.98
N GLN A 487 -15.43 22.96 -9.89
CA GLN A 487 -16.83 22.96 -9.44
C GLN A 487 -17.71 23.34 -10.62
N GLY A 488 -18.93 22.82 -10.64
CA GLY A 488 -19.89 23.06 -11.71
C GLY A 488 -19.94 21.90 -12.68
N ASN A 489 -20.93 21.93 -13.56
CA ASN A 489 -21.14 20.85 -14.53
C ASN A 489 -20.19 21.05 -15.72
N ASP A 490 -19.09 20.31 -15.74
CA ASP A 490 -18.00 20.47 -16.67
C ASP A 490 -18.08 19.47 -17.82
N SER A 491 -17.58 19.89 -18.99
CA SER A 491 -17.37 19.02 -20.13
C SER A 491 -15.88 18.94 -20.42
N ILE A 492 -15.29 17.77 -20.22
CA ILE A 492 -13.86 17.51 -20.33
C ILE A 492 -13.62 16.53 -21.48
N ALA A 493 -12.71 16.86 -22.39
CA ALA A 493 -12.29 15.98 -23.47
C ALA A 493 -10.76 15.87 -23.53
N GLY A 494 -10.25 14.65 -23.49
CA GLY A 494 -8.86 14.28 -23.75
C GLY A 494 -8.48 14.37 -25.23
N HIS A 495 -7.44 13.66 -25.64
CA HIS A 495 -6.95 13.55 -27.02
C HIS A 495 -6.38 12.16 -27.32
N ALA A 496 -5.47 12.07 -28.31
CA ALA A 496 -4.68 10.87 -28.54
C ALA A 496 -3.45 10.76 -27.62
N GLY A 497 -3.42 9.74 -26.78
CA GLY A 497 -2.41 9.41 -25.80
C GLY A 497 -3.04 9.28 -24.41
N PRO A 498 -2.28 8.79 -23.43
CA PRO A 498 -2.79 8.63 -22.07
C PRO A 498 -3.07 10.00 -21.41
N ASP A 499 -4.28 10.16 -20.89
CA ASP A 499 -4.81 11.36 -20.26
C ASP A 499 -5.25 11.10 -18.80
N LEU A 500 -5.37 12.19 -18.03
CA LEU A 500 -5.75 12.16 -16.63
C LEU A 500 -6.79 13.25 -16.34
N LEU A 501 -8.05 12.85 -16.31
CA LEU A 501 -9.19 13.75 -16.34
C LEU A 501 -9.98 13.65 -15.03
N TYR A 502 -10.11 14.76 -14.34
CA TYR A 502 -10.93 14.89 -13.13
C TYR A 502 -12.08 15.86 -13.40
N GLY A 503 -13.32 15.40 -13.26
CA GLY A 503 -14.52 16.24 -13.28
C GLY A 503 -14.52 17.17 -12.07
N GLY A 504 -14.77 16.59 -10.90
CA GLY A 504 -14.89 17.33 -9.65
C GLY A 504 -16.31 17.20 -9.09
N PRO A 505 -16.70 18.02 -8.12
CA PRO A 505 -18.09 18.08 -7.72
C PRO A 505 -19.02 18.64 -8.81
N ASP A 506 -20.28 18.22 -8.73
CA ASP A 506 -21.38 18.48 -9.66
C ASP A 506 -21.35 17.55 -10.89
N ASN A 507 -22.26 17.74 -11.86
CA ASN A 507 -22.52 16.72 -12.88
C ASN A 507 -21.65 16.92 -14.13
N ASP A 508 -20.68 16.05 -14.33
CA ASP A 508 -19.63 16.20 -15.32
C ASP A 508 -19.76 15.25 -16.51
N SER A 509 -19.14 15.62 -17.63
CA SER A 509 -19.09 14.84 -18.87
C SER A 509 -17.63 14.73 -19.33
N ILE A 510 -17.02 13.57 -19.18
CA ILE A 510 -15.58 13.34 -19.37
C ILE A 510 -15.36 12.31 -20.49
N GLN A 511 -14.50 12.62 -21.46
CA GLN A 511 -14.15 11.74 -22.58
C GLN A 511 -12.62 11.60 -22.67
N GLY A 512 -12.07 10.40 -22.62
CA GLY A 512 -10.63 10.12 -22.76
C GLY A 512 -10.14 10.23 -24.20
N GLN A 513 -10.82 9.54 -25.12
CA GLN A 513 -10.49 9.35 -26.55
C GLN A 513 -9.53 8.19 -26.79
N ASP A 514 -8.45 8.37 -27.57
CA ASP A 514 -7.55 7.26 -27.91
C ASP A 514 -6.39 7.27 -26.90
N GLY A 515 -6.19 6.26 -26.07
CA GLY A 515 -5.17 6.27 -25.04
C GLY A 515 -5.50 5.26 -23.95
N ASP A 516 -4.52 4.89 -23.13
CA ASP A 516 -4.84 4.26 -21.85
C ASP A 516 -5.09 5.42 -20.87
N ASP A 517 -6.35 5.73 -20.53
CA ASP A 517 -6.76 6.95 -19.84
C ASP A 517 -7.20 6.73 -18.39
N TRP A 518 -7.16 7.80 -17.58
CA TRP A 518 -7.70 7.83 -16.21
C TRP A 518 -8.78 8.89 -16.08
N LEU A 519 -10.01 8.46 -15.81
CA LEU A 519 -11.15 9.36 -15.65
C LEU A 519 -11.73 9.24 -14.25
N PHE A 520 -12.01 10.39 -13.64
CA PHE A 520 -12.59 10.49 -12.31
C PHE A 520 -13.77 11.46 -12.30
N GLY A 521 -14.96 10.98 -11.96
CA GLY A 521 -16.16 11.82 -11.79
C GLY A 521 -16.09 12.66 -10.51
N ASP A 522 -15.72 12.06 -9.38
CA ASP A 522 -15.80 12.62 -8.01
C ASP A 522 -17.25 12.60 -7.49
N ARG A 523 -17.97 13.73 -7.48
CA ARG A 523 -19.34 13.77 -6.91
C ARG A 523 -20.31 14.38 -7.91
N GLY A 524 -21.16 13.57 -8.50
CA GLY A 524 -22.21 14.09 -9.38
C GLY A 524 -23.04 12.94 -9.92
N ASP A 525 -24.05 13.26 -10.73
CA ASP A 525 -24.53 12.28 -11.71
C ASP A 525 -23.71 12.52 -12.99
N ASP A 526 -22.62 11.77 -13.18
CA ASP A 526 -21.59 12.03 -14.20
C ASP A 526 -21.68 11.09 -15.41
N SER A 527 -21.00 11.46 -16.50
CA SER A 527 -20.84 10.67 -17.72
C SER A 527 -19.37 10.54 -18.07
N LEU A 528 -18.81 9.33 -18.00
CA LEU A 528 -17.41 9.02 -18.31
C LEU A 528 -17.35 8.07 -19.51
N ASP A 529 -16.48 8.36 -20.48
CA ASP A 529 -16.20 7.54 -21.66
C ASP A 529 -14.68 7.45 -21.86
N GLY A 530 -14.11 6.26 -21.68
CA GLY A 530 -12.67 6.01 -21.81
C GLY A 530 -12.23 6.18 -23.26
N GLY A 531 -12.81 5.36 -24.14
CA GLY A 531 -12.61 5.45 -25.58
C GLY A 531 -11.86 4.24 -26.09
N ALA A 532 -10.63 4.39 -26.58
CA ALA A 532 -9.84 3.30 -27.12
C ALA A 532 -8.48 3.20 -26.41
N GLY A 533 -8.28 2.10 -25.70
CA GLY A 533 -7.09 1.78 -24.91
C GLY A 533 -7.55 1.07 -23.63
N ASN A 534 -6.62 0.78 -22.72
CA ASN A 534 -6.95 0.14 -21.44
C ASN A 534 -7.15 1.23 -20.40
N ASP A 535 -8.40 1.58 -20.16
CA ASP A 535 -8.78 2.75 -19.39
C ASP A 535 -9.10 2.39 -17.93
N VAL A 536 -9.01 3.39 -17.05
CA VAL A 536 -9.42 3.29 -15.65
C VAL A 536 -10.40 4.41 -15.34
N LEU A 537 -11.65 4.04 -15.10
CA LEU A 537 -12.76 4.96 -14.85
C LEU A 537 -13.28 4.75 -13.44
N ILE A 538 -13.21 5.78 -12.60
CA ILE A 538 -13.57 5.69 -11.17
C ILE A 538 -14.55 6.79 -10.80
N ASP A 539 -15.77 6.38 -10.48
CA ASP A 539 -16.85 7.30 -10.15
C ASP A 539 -17.89 6.66 -9.20
N PRO A 540 -17.55 6.56 -7.90
CA PRO A 540 -18.29 5.77 -6.91
C PRO A 540 -19.52 6.48 -6.32
N GLU A 541 -19.66 7.79 -6.46
CA GLU A 541 -20.79 8.56 -5.92
C GLU A 541 -21.74 9.00 -7.05
N GLY A 542 -23.06 8.95 -6.81
CA GLY A 542 -24.09 9.38 -7.77
C GLY A 542 -24.55 8.34 -8.80
N ARG A 543 -25.42 8.76 -9.74
CA ARG A 543 -26.01 7.86 -10.76
C ARG A 543 -25.34 8.12 -12.11
N ASN A 544 -24.26 7.40 -12.32
CA ASN A 544 -23.32 7.71 -13.40
C ASN A 544 -23.56 6.86 -14.64
N SER A 545 -23.01 7.30 -15.75
CA SER A 545 -22.93 6.56 -17.01
C SER A 545 -21.46 6.40 -17.37
N ILE A 546 -20.92 5.21 -17.25
CA ILE A 546 -19.49 4.91 -17.39
C ILE A 546 -19.32 3.90 -18.53
N SER A 547 -18.49 4.21 -19.52
CA SER A 547 -18.17 3.36 -20.67
C SER A 547 -16.65 3.22 -20.78
N GLY A 548 -16.12 1.99 -20.73
CA GLY A 548 -14.70 1.72 -20.95
C GLY A 548 -14.33 1.95 -22.41
N GLY A 549 -15.01 1.24 -23.31
CA GLY A 549 -14.87 1.42 -24.75
C GLY A 549 -14.16 0.24 -25.39
N ALA A 550 -12.95 0.43 -25.92
CA ALA A 550 -12.21 -0.64 -26.57
C ALA A 550 -10.83 -0.82 -25.93
N GLY A 551 -10.59 -1.98 -25.32
CA GLY A 551 -9.38 -2.34 -24.59
C GLY A 551 -9.78 -3.09 -23.33
N ASN A 552 -8.82 -3.43 -22.47
CA ASN A 552 -9.13 -4.11 -21.22
C ASN A 552 -9.28 -3.07 -20.11
N ASP A 553 -10.51 -2.73 -19.79
CA ASP A 553 -10.83 -1.56 -18.97
C ASP A 553 -11.09 -1.92 -17.51
N HIS A 554 -10.87 -0.96 -16.63
CA HIS A 554 -11.16 -1.05 -15.20
C HIS A 554 -12.17 0.01 -14.80
N LEU A 555 -13.39 -0.41 -14.51
CA LEU A 555 -14.49 0.47 -14.15
C LEU A 555 -14.88 0.26 -12.69
N GLU A 556 -14.88 1.32 -11.89
CA GLU A 556 -15.42 1.33 -10.53
C GLU A 556 -16.46 2.43 -10.39
N GLY A 557 -17.69 2.09 -10.04
CA GLY A 557 -18.71 3.14 -9.91
C GLY A 557 -20.10 2.69 -9.55
N MET A 558 -21.01 3.67 -9.55
CA MET A 558 -22.45 3.49 -9.34
C MET A 558 -23.24 4.00 -10.55
N GLY A 559 -24.40 3.40 -10.83
CA GLY A 559 -25.20 3.74 -12.02
C GLY A 559 -25.10 2.68 -13.11
N SER A 560 -24.72 3.06 -14.33
CA SER A 560 -24.56 2.17 -15.47
C SER A 560 -23.10 2.10 -15.90
N LEU A 561 -22.49 0.92 -15.83
CA LEU A 561 -21.12 0.66 -16.26
C LEU A 561 -21.16 -0.30 -17.44
N ASP A 562 -20.46 0.04 -18.53
CA ASP A 562 -20.31 -0.77 -19.74
C ASP A 562 -18.81 -0.93 -20.03
N GLY A 563 -18.29 -2.16 -19.98
CA GLY A 563 -16.88 -2.47 -20.25
C GLY A 563 -16.54 -2.19 -21.71
N GLY A 564 -17.30 -2.79 -22.63
CA GLY A 564 -17.19 -2.55 -24.05
C GLY A 564 -16.53 -3.71 -24.77
N VAL A 565 -15.39 -3.50 -25.43
CA VAL A 565 -14.66 -4.55 -26.15
C VAL A 565 -13.34 -4.82 -25.46
N GLY A 566 -13.19 -6.00 -24.86
CA GLY A 566 -11.96 -6.42 -24.22
C GLY A 566 -12.23 -7.38 -23.08
N ALA A 567 -11.23 -7.55 -22.21
CA ALA A 567 -11.35 -8.33 -20.99
C ALA A 567 -11.43 -7.36 -19.82
N ASP A 568 -12.65 -6.99 -19.43
CA ASP A 568 -12.88 -5.84 -18.56
C ASP A 568 -13.05 -6.25 -17.10
N THR A 569 -12.78 -5.32 -16.19
CA THR A 569 -13.03 -5.47 -14.76
C THR A 569 -14.03 -4.42 -14.30
N LEU A 570 -15.21 -4.86 -13.86
CA LEU A 570 -16.29 -3.99 -13.44
C LEU A 570 -16.59 -4.16 -11.94
N ILE A 571 -16.45 -3.07 -11.19
CA ILE A 571 -16.62 -3.01 -9.74
C ILE A 571 -17.80 -2.10 -9.40
N ALA A 572 -18.83 -2.67 -8.77
CA ALA A 572 -19.95 -1.87 -8.28
C ALA A 572 -19.59 -1.19 -6.94
N ALA A 573 -19.75 0.12 -6.86
CA ALA A 573 -19.57 0.90 -5.64
C ALA A 573 -20.70 0.68 -4.60
N VAL A 574 -20.48 1.12 -3.37
CA VAL A 574 -21.42 0.95 -2.24
C VAL A 574 -22.52 2.01 -2.23
N GLY A 575 -23.77 1.61 -1.98
CA GLY A 575 -24.83 2.53 -1.54
C GLY A 575 -25.98 2.80 -2.52
N GLY A 576 -25.98 2.21 -3.71
CA GLY A 576 -27.10 2.31 -4.66
C GLY A 576 -27.19 1.16 -5.65
N ALA A 577 -28.18 1.24 -6.54
CA ALA A 577 -28.40 0.24 -7.57
C ALA A 577 -27.43 0.47 -8.74
N THR A 578 -26.77 -0.60 -9.19
CA THR A 578 -25.77 -0.55 -10.26
C THR A 578 -26.10 -1.56 -11.36
N THR A 579 -25.97 -1.15 -12.61
CA THR A 579 -26.07 -2.00 -13.80
C THR A 579 -24.69 -2.16 -14.42
N LEU A 580 -24.28 -3.38 -14.70
CA LEU A 580 -22.98 -3.73 -15.28
C LEU A 580 -23.22 -4.48 -16.61
N SER A 581 -22.58 -4.05 -17.68
CA SER A 581 -22.45 -4.79 -18.94
C SER A 581 -20.97 -5.02 -19.18
N GLY A 582 -20.55 -6.26 -19.38
CA GLY A 582 -19.14 -6.57 -19.71
C GLY A 582 -18.83 -6.22 -21.16
N GLY A 583 -19.76 -6.56 -22.06
CA GLY A 583 -19.60 -6.37 -23.48
C GLY A 583 -18.99 -7.60 -24.15
N ALA A 584 -17.96 -7.41 -24.96
CA ALA A 584 -17.35 -8.43 -25.79
C ALA A 584 -15.96 -8.82 -25.27
N GLY A 585 -15.87 -10.03 -24.72
CA GLY A 585 -14.62 -10.66 -24.29
C GLY A 585 -14.80 -11.26 -22.89
N PRO A 586 -13.72 -11.73 -22.24
CA PRO A 586 -13.81 -12.37 -20.94
C PRO A 586 -13.79 -11.35 -19.81
N ASP A 587 -14.96 -11.06 -19.25
CA ASP A 587 -15.12 -9.98 -18.27
C ASP A 587 -15.11 -10.49 -16.82
N ARG A 588 -14.77 -9.60 -15.89
CA ARG A 588 -14.71 -9.86 -14.47
C ARG A 588 -15.63 -8.90 -13.72
N PHE A 589 -16.68 -9.44 -13.10
CA PHE A 589 -17.65 -8.66 -12.33
C PHE A 589 -17.43 -8.81 -10.83
N LEU A 590 -17.27 -7.68 -10.15
CA LEU A 590 -17.13 -7.57 -8.69
C LEU A 590 -18.34 -6.79 -8.14
N PRO A 591 -19.35 -7.44 -7.57
CA PRO A 591 -20.45 -6.72 -6.94
C PRO A 591 -19.97 -6.08 -5.64
N ASN A 592 -20.63 -4.99 -5.24
CA ASN A 592 -20.52 -4.50 -3.87
C ASN A 592 -21.15 -5.53 -2.91
N THR A 593 -20.99 -5.28 -1.62
CA THR A 593 -21.35 -6.15 -0.52
C THR A 593 -22.76 -5.94 0.05
N SER A 594 -23.54 -5.05 -0.55
CA SER A 594 -24.92 -4.69 -0.21
C SER A 594 -25.63 -4.01 -1.39
N GLY A 595 -26.95 -3.91 -1.38
CA GLY A 595 -27.69 -3.20 -2.43
C GLY A 595 -28.02 -4.08 -3.64
N GLU A 596 -28.33 -3.45 -4.77
CA GLU A 596 -28.83 -4.14 -5.97
C GLU A 596 -27.85 -3.99 -7.14
N VAL A 597 -27.40 -5.10 -7.71
CA VAL A 597 -26.56 -5.13 -8.91
C VAL A 597 -27.29 -5.88 -10.01
N THR A 598 -27.30 -5.36 -11.23
CA THR A 598 -27.81 -6.08 -12.41
C THR A 598 -26.68 -6.24 -13.41
N ILE A 599 -26.40 -7.46 -13.83
CA ILE A 599 -25.46 -7.78 -14.91
C ILE A 599 -26.27 -8.14 -16.15
N THR A 600 -26.08 -7.42 -17.25
CA THR A 600 -26.98 -7.46 -18.40
C THR A 600 -26.62 -8.49 -19.46
N ASP A 601 -25.38 -8.96 -19.50
CA ASP A 601 -24.82 -9.73 -20.62
C ASP A 601 -23.86 -10.86 -20.22
N PHE A 602 -23.92 -11.32 -18.96
CA PHE A 602 -23.01 -12.34 -18.43
C PHE A 602 -22.91 -13.60 -19.31
N ALA A 603 -21.75 -13.79 -19.94
CA ALA A 603 -21.43 -14.88 -20.85
C ALA A 603 -20.88 -16.11 -20.09
N GLN A 604 -21.70 -17.14 -19.93
CA GLN A 604 -21.30 -18.38 -19.24
C GLN A 604 -20.08 -19.05 -19.88
N GLY A 605 -19.04 -19.30 -19.07
CA GLY A 605 -17.81 -19.97 -19.49
C GLY A 605 -16.74 -19.05 -20.08
N GLU A 606 -17.06 -17.76 -20.25
CA GLU A 606 -16.14 -16.70 -20.67
C GLU A 606 -15.95 -15.71 -19.50
N ASP A 607 -17.06 -15.19 -18.98
CA ASP A 607 -17.08 -14.23 -17.89
C ASP A 607 -16.87 -14.86 -16.52
N ARG A 608 -16.41 -14.03 -15.60
CA ARG A 608 -16.10 -14.40 -14.23
C ARG A 608 -16.82 -13.49 -13.27
N PHE A 609 -17.63 -14.13 -12.45
CA PHE A 609 -18.14 -13.50 -11.25
C PHE A 609 -17.13 -13.66 -10.12
N ASP A 610 -16.61 -12.56 -9.59
CA ASP A 610 -15.58 -12.59 -8.55
C ASP A 610 -16.12 -12.16 -7.18
N TRP A 611 -16.10 -13.13 -6.25
CA TRP A 611 -16.57 -12.98 -4.86
C TRP A 611 -15.43 -12.85 -3.85
N SER A 612 -14.18 -12.79 -4.29
CA SER A 612 -12.98 -12.81 -3.42
C SER A 612 -12.99 -11.69 -2.37
N MET A 613 -13.69 -10.59 -2.64
CA MET A 613 -13.83 -9.43 -1.76
C MET A 613 -14.79 -9.64 -0.58
N MET A 614 -15.62 -10.69 -0.57
CA MET A 614 -16.68 -10.88 0.44
C MET A 614 -16.25 -11.58 1.74
N GLY A 615 -14.97 -11.93 1.89
CA GLY A 615 -14.36 -12.36 3.16
C GLY A 615 -14.86 -13.70 3.76
N ARG A 616 -14.28 -14.08 4.91
CA ARG A 616 -14.43 -15.43 5.54
C ARG A 616 -15.81 -15.77 6.13
N THR A 617 -16.70 -14.80 6.23
CA THR A 617 -18.12 -14.92 6.64
C THR A 617 -19.07 -15.11 5.47
N PHE A 618 -18.56 -15.19 4.23
CA PHE A 618 -19.27 -15.76 3.08
C PHE A 618 -19.79 -17.20 3.30
N ARG A 619 -19.72 -17.71 4.53
CA ARG A 619 -20.25 -19.00 4.96
C ARG A 619 -21.77 -18.99 5.01
N CYS A 620 -22.36 -19.40 3.89
CA CYS A 620 -23.28 -20.55 3.81
C CYS A 620 -24.73 -20.30 3.36
N LYS A 621 -25.11 -19.10 2.90
CA LYS A 621 -26.40 -18.92 2.20
C LYS A 621 -26.29 -17.87 1.10
N LEU A 622 -25.96 -18.34 -0.10
CA LEU A 622 -26.26 -17.65 -1.35
C LEU A 622 -27.64 -18.13 -1.77
N ASP A 623 -28.63 -17.24 -1.74
CA ASP A 623 -29.97 -17.53 -2.23
C ASP A 623 -29.95 -17.40 -3.75
N VAL A 624 -30.08 -18.52 -4.47
CA VAL A 624 -30.24 -18.50 -5.93
C VAL A 624 -31.72 -18.67 -6.26
N ARG A 625 -32.29 -17.73 -7.02
CA ARG A 625 -33.68 -17.78 -7.48
C ARG A 625 -33.73 -17.48 -8.97
N ILE A 626 -34.71 -18.04 -9.66
CA ILE A 626 -34.93 -17.78 -11.08
C ILE A 626 -36.21 -16.99 -11.25
N GLU A 627 -36.12 -15.87 -11.97
CA GLU A 627 -37.24 -15.01 -12.31
C GLU A 627 -37.31 -14.85 -13.83
N GLY A 628 -38.19 -15.63 -14.49
CA GLY A 628 -38.23 -15.67 -15.95
C GLY A 628 -36.95 -16.30 -16.52
N ASN A 629 -36.18 -15.53 -17.28
CA ASN A 629 -34.90 -15.94 -17.86
C ASN A 629 -33.69 -15.43 -17.05
N ASP A 630 -33.92 -14.78 -15.90
CA ASP A 630 -32.86 -14.18 -15.09
C ASP A 630 -32.54 -15.05 -13.88
N ALA A 631 -31.27 -15.06 -13.48
CA ALA A 631 -30.81 -15.63 -12.22
C ALA A 631 -30.58 -14.53 -11.18
N ILE A 632 -31.18 -14.66 -10.00
CA ILE A 632 -31.03 -13.73 -8.88
C ILE A 632 -30.19 -14.40 -7.80
N LEU A 633 -29.06 -13.78 -7.45
CA LEU A 633 -28.13 -14.20 -6.41
C LEU A 633 -28.29 -13.25 -5.21
N GLY A 634 -28.81 -13.76 -4.09
CA GLY A 634 -29.02 -12.99 -2.87
C GLY A 634 -28.02 -13.35 -1.77
N TRP A 635 -27.46 -12.35 -1.10
CA TRP A 635 -26.63 -12.52 0.09
C TRP A 635 -26.81 -11.35 1.07
N LEU A 636 -27.28 -11.62 2.29
CA LEU A 636 -27.61 -10.56 3.25
C LEU A 636 -28.49 -9.48 2.59
N ASP A 637 -27.96 -8.26 2.45
CA ASP A 637 -28.61 -7.11 1.83
C ASP A 637 -28.20 -6.89 0.36
N LEU A 638 -27.33 -7.76 -0.20
CA LEU A 638 -26.94 -7.77 -1.61
C LEU A 638 -27.91 -8.64 -2.42
N SER A 639 -28.34 -8.11 -3.56
CA SER A 639 -29.06 -8.84 -4.60
C SER A 639 -28.40 -8.59 -5.95
N VAL A 640 -27.96 -9.65 -6.63
CA VAL A 640 -27.35 -9.57 -7.96
C VAL A 640 -28.23 -10.29 -8.97
N ARG A 641 -28.75 -9.56 -9.96
CA ARG A 641 -29.52 -10.09 -11.09
C ARG A 641 -28.59 -10.35 -12.27
N LEU A 642 -28.52 -11.57 -12.75
CA LEU A 642 -27.88 -11.95 -14.00
C LEU A 642 -28.96 -12.11 -15.07
N THR A 643 -28.96 -11.23 -16.05
CA THR A 643 -30.02 -11.14 -17.05
C THR A 643 -29.81 -12.20 -18.13
N GLY A 644 -30.84 -12.97 -18.48
CA GLY A 644 -30.74 -13.97 -19.57
C GLY A 644 -29.85 -15.20 -19.27
N VAL A 645 -29.42 -15.38 -18.03
CA VAL A 645 -28.58 -16.51 -17.60
C VAL A 645 -29.48 -17.67 -17.14
N GLU A 646 -29.62 -18.70 -17.97
CA GLU A 646 -30.30 -19.94 -17.59
C GLU A 646 -29.45 -20.74 -16.60
N THR A 647 -30.00 -21.05 -15.42
CA THR A 647 -29.37 -21.98 -14.46
C THR A 647 -30.29 -23.19 -14.23
N PRO A 648 -29.75 -24.38 -13.87
CA PRO A 648 -30.61 -25.53 -13.56
C PRO A 648 -31.55 -25.24 -12.37
N ASP A 649 -32.82 -25.63 -12.50
CA ASP A 649 -33.88 -25.40 -11.50
C ASP A 649 -33.48 -25.81 -10.07
N GLN A 650 -33.73 -24.89 -9.13
CA GLN A 650 -33.69 -25.03 -7.67
C GLN A 650 -32.51 -25.83 -7.09
N ALA A 651 -31.44 -25.11 -6.74
CA ALA A 651 -30.53 -25.55 -5.70
C ALA A 651 -30.48 -24.50 -4.59
N VAL A 652 -31.08 -24.80 -3.44
CA VAL A 652 -30.42 -24.39 -2.20
C VAL A 652 -29.13 -25.21 -2.19
N LEU A 653 -28.03 -24.61 -2.64
CA LEU A 653 -26.72 -25.23 -2.60
C LEU A 653 -26.31 -25.27 -1.13
N ASP A 654 -26.51 -26.42 -0.48
CA ASP A 654 -25.93 -26.70 0.84
C ASP A 654 -24.42 -26.90 0.64
N LEU A 655 -23.68 -25.78 0.75
CA LEU A 655 -22.22 -25.69 0.63
C LEU A 655 -21.53 -26.27 1.89
N GLY A 656 -21.86 -27.50 2.27
CA GLY A 656 -21.41 -28.12 3.52
C GLY A 656 -19.91 -27.91 3.77
N GLY A 657 -19.56 -27.17 4.83
CA GLY A 657 -18.21 -26.99 5.41
C GLY A 657 -17.02 -26.73 4.47
N ASN A 658 -16.26 -25.64 4.70
CA ASN A 658 -14.97 -25.32 4.04
C ASN A 658 -14.95 -25.65 2.52
N CYS A 659 -15.79 -24.99 1.73
CA CYS A 659 -15.95 -25.28 0.30
C CYS A 659 -14.92 -24.60 -0.63
N PRO A 660 -14.52 -25.29 -1.74
CA PRO A 660 -13.64 -24.81 -2.82
C PRO A 660 -14.35 -23.87 -3.83
N PRO A 661 -13.60 -23.22 -4.77
CA PRO A 661 -14.13 -22.19 -5.68
C PRO A 661 -15.26 -22.67 -6.59
N ILE A 662 -16.24 -21.79 -6.81
CA ILE A 662 -17.31 -21.93 -7.80
C ILE A 662 -16.71 -21.62 -9.17
N ARG A 663 -16.83 -22.55 -10.12
CA ARG A 663 -16.74 -22.25 -11.55
C ARG A 663 -18.17 -22.39 -12.09
N PHE A 664 -18.67 -21.31 -12.69
CA PHE A 664 -19.81 -21.41 -13.60
C PHE A 664 -19.35 -22.10 -14.89
#